data_AF-A0AA91GS53-F1
#
_entry.id   AF-A0AA91GS53-F1
#
_cell.length_a   1.000
_cell.length_b   1.000
_cell.length_c   1.000
_cell.angle_alpha   90.00
_cell.angle_beta   90.00
_cell.angle_gamma   90.00
#
_symmetry.space_group_name_H-M   'P 1'
#
loop_
_entity.id
_entity.type
_entity.pdbx_description
1 polymer ?
#
loop_
_entity_poly.entity_id
_entity_poly.type
_entity_poly.pdbx_seq_one_letter_code
_entity_poly.pdbx_strand_id
1 'polypeptide(L)'
;MKKILILSANPQNTSKLRLDEEVREIQAGLERAKKREQFEIITKWAIRVDDLRRALLDYEPQIVHFSGHGTGSDGLALENNSGELQLVSSQSLARLFKLFKDKVECVLLNACYSEEQALAIHQDIDCVIGMSQAVGDRAAIKFAIGFYDAIGAGRNYEDAFEFGSTSIDLEGIPESETPVLKSRNSNQDTIASTTSRQRIFISYKRNVEPDEPVAIQVYQELSQQHNVFIDQRILVGKRWAECIETELRSTDFLIVFLSEQSVNSEMVQWEISLAVELAQSQGGKPVILPVRLAYQEAFPHPLSIYLKHINWAFWGSAEDTPRLIEELRQAISGGSLSINLEAKTHLPQISEPSPLEQPTPFAQPVVLEMPSGTMKPESAFYVERNADAIALRTIVQLGVTIPIKGPRQVGKSSLLMRIIQAARNAGKRVAYLDFQQLNNSVLNDEEQFFRHFCCWISDVLEVEDKVEEYFRLNLTTIQRCDRYLQRHILKGLGSPLVLAMDEVDRVFDTNFRNDFFGMLRSWHNSRAIYPSLDELDLVLVTSTEPYQLIDDLNQSPFNVGQIIELEDFTPEQVAELNRRHGSPFDANSLQQLLRLLGGHPYLVRKALYLVASRQITPTELFTNATAASGPFGDHLRRLLSLLYDKQELIQGLQLVISQNICPDMQIFWRLRGAGLVRSSGQSALPRCQLYAEYFRENLHG
;
A
#
# COMPACT_ATOMS: atom_id res chain seq x y z
N MET A 1 36.04 14.40 37.36
CA MET A 1 35.68 12.99 37.10
C MET A 1 34.35 13.01 36.38
N LYS A 2 34.26 12.42 35.19
CA LYS A 2 33.02 12.37 34.41
C LYS A 2 32.16 11.22 34.90
N LYS A 3 30.88 11.47 35.14
CA LYS A 3 29.92 10.44 35.55
C LYS A 3 29.19 9.87 34.33
N ILE A 4 29.17 8.55 34.24
CA ILE A 4 28.47 7.76 33.24
C ILE A 4 27.28 7.12 33.93
N LEU A 5 26.08 7.61 33.62
CA LEU A 5 24.83 7.05 34.13
C LEU A 5 24.29 6.04 33.11
N ILE A 6 24.35 4.76 33.45
CA ILE A 6 23.80 3.67 32.65
C ILE A 6 22.44 3.27 33.22
N LEU A 7 21.41 3.38 32.39
CA LEU A 7 20.01 3.16 32.72
C LEU A 7 19.51 1.99 31.89
N SER A 8 18.94 0.99 32.55
CA SER A 8 18.38 -0.18 31.88
C SER A 8 16.92 -0.41 32.27
N ALA A 9 16.11 -0.81 31.28
CA ALA A 9 14.70 -1.16 31.47
C ALA A 9 14.37 -2.43 30.69
N ASN A 10 13.72 -3.40 31.36
CA ASN A 10 13.32 -4.67 30.76
C ASN A 10 11.91 -5.04 31.22
N PRO A 11 10.87 -4.31 30.77
CA PRO A 11 9.50 -4.49 31.26
C PRO A 11 8.98 -5.91 31.04
N GLN A 12 8.17 -6.43 31.96
CA GLN A 12 7.80 -7.85 32.01
C GLN A 12 7.09 -8.39 30.74
N ASN A 13 6.42 -7.51 29.99
CA ASN A 13 5.67 -7.86 28.78
C ASN A 13 6.46 -7.64 27.48
N THR A 14 7.80 -7.60 27.57
CA THR A 14 8.70 -7.43 26.42
C THR A 14 9.68 -8.60 26.29
N SER A 15 10.34 -8.73 25.14
CA SER A 15 11.40 -9.73 24.97
C SER A 15 12.57 -9.42 25.93
N LYS A 16 13.11 -10.47 26.56
CA LYS A 16 14.21 -10.30 27.53
C LYS A 16 15.50 -9.93 26.79
N LEU A 17 15.99 -8.71 27.05
CA LEU A 17 17.29 -8.23 26.58
C LEU A 17 18.42 -8.63 27.53
N ARG A 18 19.63 -8.81 27.00
CA ARG A 18 20.86 -9.12 27.77
C ARG A 18 21.54 -7.88 28.37
N LEU A 19 20.76 -7.05 29.08
CA LEU A 19 21.24 -5.77 29.64
C LEU A 19 22.37 -5.96 30.66
N ASP A 20 22.33 -7.08 31.42
CA ASP A 20 23.38 -7.43 32.40
C ASP A 20 24.74 -7.72 31.73
N GLU A 21 24.71 -8.30 30.53
CA GLU A 21 25.91 -8.60 29.73
C GLU A 21 26.51 -7.29 29.21
N GLU A 22 25.69 -6.40 28.68
CA GLU A 22 26.13 -5.09 28.19
C GLU A 22 26.84 -4.26 29.27
N VAL A 23 26.22 -4.08 30.44
CA VAL A 23 26.82 -3.30 31.52
C VAL A 23 28.13 -3.92 32.01
N ARG A 24 28.20 -5.24 32.12
CA ARG A 24 29.42 -5.95 32.55
C ARG A 24 30.57 -5.71 31.58
N GLU A 25 30.31 -5.77 30.28
CA GLU A 25 31.33 -5.53 29.26
C GLU A 25 31.78 -4.06 29.23
N ILE A 26 30.86 -3.10 29.41
CA ILE A 26 31.20 -1.67 29.54
C ILE A 26 32.12 -1.44 30.75
N GLN A 27 31.78 -2.03 31.91
CA GLN A 27 32.61 -1.95 33.11
C GLN A 27 33.99 -2.55 32.88
N ALA A 28 34.07 -3.74 32.27
CA ALA A 28 35.32 -4.42 32.00
C ALA A 28 36.22 -3.65 31.00
N GLY A 29 35.63 -2.97 30.00
CA GLY A 29 36.37 -2.09 29.08
C GLY A 29 36.95 -0.87 29.79
N LEU A 30 36.14 -0.18 30.60
CA LEU A 30 36.56 1.01 31.34
C LEU A 30 37.55 0.71 32.49
N GLU A 31 37.49 -0.47 33.13
CA GLU A 31 38.46 -0.90 34.14
C GLU A 31 39.87 -1.12 33.57
N ARG A 32 39.96 -1.54 32.31
CA ARG A 32 41.21 -1.75 31.56
C ARG A 32 41.72 -0.46 30.90
N ALA A 33 40.91 0.59 30.89
CA ALA A 33 41.23 1.85 30.25
C ALA A 33 42.39 2.60 30.94
N LYS A 34 43.25 3.23 30.13
CA LYS A 34 44.41 4.01 30.61
C LYS A 34 44.00 5.20 31.49
N LYS A 35 42.77 5.68 31.36
CA LYS A 35 42.23 6.85 32.07
C LYS A 35 41.05 6.49 32.99
N ARG A 36 40.97 5.25 33.49
CA ARG A 36 39.86 4.78 34.34
C ARG A 36 39.52 5.69 35.52
N GLU A 37 40.52 6.33 36.14
CA GLU A 37 40.37 7.25 37.28
C GLU A 37 39.60 8.55 36.91
N GLN A 38 39.31 8.76 35.61
CA GLN A 38 38.56 9.92 35.13
C GLN A 38 37.04 9.66 35.06
N PHE A 39 36.59 8.42 35.25
CA PHE A 39 35.19 8.03 35.06
C PHE A 39 34.58 7.42 36.33
N GLU A 40 33.34 7.79 36.63
CA GLU A 40 32.48 7.13 37.62
C GLU A 40 31.34 6.42 36.88
N ILE A 41 31.18 5.11 37.06
CA ILE A 41 30.06 4.37 36.45
C ILE A 41 28.96 4.23 37.49
N ILE A 42 27.77 4.71 37.14
CA ILE A 42 26.57 4.62 37.97
C ILE A 42 25.55 3.84 37.17
N THR A 43 25.18 2.65 37.65
CA THR A 43 24.18 1.81 36.99
C THR A 43 22.87 1.82 37.77
N LYS A 44 21.75 1.97 37.06
CA LYS A 44 20.41 1.79 37.60
C LYS A 44 19.61 0.85 36.71
N TRP A 45 19.01 -0.15 37.35
CA TRP A 45 18.24 -1.22 36.71
C TRP A 45 16.74 -0.99 36.90
N ALA A 46 15.93 -1.59 36.02
CA ALA A 46 14.46 -1.56 36.10
C ALA A 46 13.91 -0.12 36.25
N ILE A 47 14.44 0.79 35.42
CA ILE A 47 14.17 2.22 35.56
C ILE A 47 12.71 2.54 35.23
N ARG A 48 12.04 3.17 36.21
CA ARG A 48 10.74 3.83 36.00
C ARG A 48 10.92 5.27 35.54
N VAL A 49 9.86 5.85 34.99
CA VAL A 49 9.88 7.26 34.53
C VAL A 49 10.29 8.23 35.64
N ASP A 50 9.84 7.99 36.87
CA ASP A 50 10.23 8.80 38.03
C ASP A 50 11.71 8.61 38.42
N ASP A 51 12.25 7.40 38.23
CA ASP A 51 13.63 7.07 38.57
C ASP A 51 14.61 7.67 37.56
N LEU A 52 14.23 7.75 36.27
CA LEU A 52 15.00 8.43 35.24
C LEU A 52 15.26 9.90 35.62
N ARG A 53 14.19 10.63 35.98
CA ARG A 53 14.30 12.04 36.37
C ARG A 53 15.11 12.21 37.67
N ARG A 54 14.88 11.36 38.67
CA ARG A 54 15.62 11.41 39.94
C ARG A 54 17.10 11.11 39.76
N ALA A 55 17.45 10.11 38.96
CA ALA A 55 18.85 9.76 38.69
C ALA A 55 19.61 10.91 38.01
N LEU A 56 18.98 11.64 37.07
CA LEU A 56 19.61 12.82 36.47
C LEU A 56 19.83 13.95 37.49
N LEU A 57 18.88 14.17 38.41
CA LEU A 57 19.00 15.16 39.48
C LEU A 57 20.06 14.80 40.53
N ASP A 58 20.08 13.54 40.96
CA ASP A 58 20.94 13.09 42.06
C ASP A 58 22.41 13.00 41.64
N TYR A 59 22.65 12.60 40.39
CA TYR A 59 24.01 12.28 39.92
C TYR A 59 24.62 13.32 39.00
N GLU A 60 23.82 14.15 38.31
CA GLU A 60 24.26 15.14 37.31
C GLU A 60 25.33 14.58 36.34
N PRO A 61 24.99 13.53 35.54
CA PRO A 61 25.97 12.83 34.71
C PRO A 61 26.41 13.62 33.48
N GLN A 62 27.62 13.33 33.00
CA GLN A 62 28.14 13.87 31.73
C GLN A 62 27.80 12.95 30.55
N ILE A 63 27.67 11.64 30.80
CA ILE A 63 27.27 10.66 29.78
C ILE A 63 26.05 9.92 30.30
N VAL A 64 24.99 9.87 29.51
CA VAL A 64 23.79 9.07 29.81
C VAL A 64 23.66 7.98 28.76
N HIS A 65 23.69 6.73 29.20
CA HIS A 65 23.45 5.58 28.34
C HIS A 65 22.14 4.93 28.76
N PHE A 66 21.20 4.82 27.84
CA PHE A 66 19.98 4.06 28.01
C PHE A 66 20.06 2.78 27.19
N SER A 67 19.83 1.63 27.81
CA SER A 67 19.72 0.33 27.14
C SER A 67 18.38 -0.32 27.46
N GLY A 68 17.61 -0.64 26.41
CA GLY A 68 16.25 -1.14 26.56
C GLY A 68 15.49 -1.18 25.24
N HIS A 69 14.16 -1.30 25.32
CA HIS A 69 13.32 -1.31 24.13
C HIS A 69 12.98 0.10 23.64
N GLY A 70 12.76 0.21 22.33
CA GLY A 70 12.27 1.42 21.68
C GLY A 70 11.28 1.07 20.58
N THR A 71 10.28 1.92 20.37
CA THR A 71 9.17 1.70 19.45
C THR A 71 8.99 2.87 18.48
N GLY A 72 10.10 3.41 17.97
CA GLY A 72 10.10 4.51 17.00
C GLY A 72 9.34 5.73 17.53
N SER A 73 8.30 6.16 16.83
CA SER A 73 7.48 7.34 17.19
C SER A 73 6.81 7.27 18.55
N ASP A 74 6.56 6.06 19.07
CA ASP A 74 5.83 5.90 20.32
C ASP A 74 6.73 6.11 21.56
N GLY A 75 8.06 6.02 21.42
CA GLY A 75 9.02 6.39 22.48
C GLY A 75 9.95 5.28 22.98
N LEU A 76 10.64 5.56 24.09
CA LEU A 76 11.45 4.57 24.82
C LEU A 76 10.62 3.83 25.85
N ALA A 77 10.88 2.54 26.00
CA ALA A 77 10.22 1.66 26.95
C ALA A 77 10.85 1.75 28.36
N LEU A 78 10.10 2.28 29.33
CA LEU A 78 10.44 2.25 30.75
C LEU A 78 9.44 1.39 31.52
N GLU A 79 9.69 1.18 32.81
CA GLU A 79 8.74 0.49 33.69
C GLU A 79 7.74 1.45 34.35
N ASN A 80 6.49 1.01 34.48
CA ASN A 80 5.52 1.64 35.39
C ASN A 80 5.67 1.09 36.82
N ASN A 81 4.79 1.52 37.74
CA ASN A 81 4.83 1.05 39.13
C ASN A 81 4.54 -0.45 39.32
N SER A 82 3.96 -1.10 38.31
CA SER A 82 3.67 -2.53 38.24
C SER A 82 4.76 -3.34 37.53
N GLY A 83 5.83 -2.71 37.02
CA GLY A 83 6.88 -3.37 36.23
C GLY A 83 6.49 -3.66 34.77
N GLU A 84 5.38 -3.09 34.30
CA GLU A 84 4.90 -3.21 32.93
C GLU A 84 5.44 -2.07 32.05
N LEU A 85 5.32 -2.25 30.74
CA LEU A 85 5.78 -1.29 29.74
C LEU A 85 5.06 0.06 29.88
N GLN A 86 5.84 1.13 29.99
CA GLN A 86 5.39 2.51 29.86
C GLN A 86 6.28 3.24 28.86
N LEU A 87 5.67 3.71 27.77
CA LEU A 87 6.38 4.44 26.73
C LEU A 87 6.56 5.92 27.12
N VAL A 88 7.77 6.43 26.89
CA VAL A 88 8.10 7.85 27.10
C VAL A 88 8.40 8.48 25.74
N SER A 89 7.53 9.42 25.34
CA SER A 89 7.59 10.05 24.03
C SER A 89 8.85 10.90 23.83
N SER A 90 9.25 11.06 22.56
CA SER A 90 10.43 11.87 22.15
C SER A 90 10.36 13.31 22.66
N GLN A 91 9.16 13.91 22.64
CA GLN A 91 8.94 15.26 23.17
C GLN A 91 9.18 15.35 24.68
N SER A 92 8.83 14.30 25.42
CA SER A 92 9.00 14.26 26.88
C SER A 92 10.46 14.10 27.25
N LEU A 93 11.19 13.23 26.54
CA LEU A 93 12.64 13.05 26.70
C LEU A 93 13.40 14.34 26.34
N ALA A 94 13.08 14.98 25.21
CA ALA A 94 13.70 16.25 24.83
C ALA A 94 13.50 17.33 25.90
N ARG A 95 12.27 17.49 26.41
CA ARG A 95 11.97 18.43 27.52
C ARG A 95 12.76 18.11 28.78
N LEU A 96 12.95 16.83 29.11
CA LEU A 96 13.72 16.42 30.27
C LEU A 96 15.21 16.75 30.09
N PHE A 97 15.82 16.30 29.00
CA PHE A 97 17.25 16.51 28.75
C PHE A 97 17.62 17.99 28.56
N LYS A 98 16.70 18.80 28.03
CA LYS A 98 16.84 20.27 27.98
C LYS A 98 17.15 20.90 29.34
N LEU A 99 16.60 20.36 30.43
CA LEU A 99 16.86 20.84 31.79
C LEU A 99 18.29 20.55 32.26
N PHE A 100 18.99 19.64 31.60
CA PHE A 100 20.35 19.19 31.95
C PHE A 100 21.38 19.50 30.86
N LYS A 101 21.05 20.39 29.91
CA LYS A 101 21.91 20.71 28.77
C LYS A 101 23.32 21.19 29.12
N ASP A 102 23.49 21.81 30.29
CA ASP A 102 24.77 22.34 30.76
C ASP A 102 25.60 21.27 31.53
N LYS A 103 25.07 20.06 31.67
CA LYS A 103 25.64 18.96 32.46
C LYS A 103 25.89 17.71 31.62
N VAL A 104 24.92 17.34 30.79
CA VAL A 104 24.98 16.16 29.92
C VAL A 104 25.68 16.54 28.62
N GLU A 105 26.81 15.89 28.35
CA GLU A 105 27.62 16.09 27.15
C GLU A 105 27.23 15.11 26.04
N CYS A 106 26.93 13.86 26.42
CA CYS A 106 26.60 12.78 25.49
C CYS A 106 25.42 11.94 25.97
N VAL A 107 24.48 11.64 25.08
CA VAL A 107 23.39 10.69 25.31
C VAL A 107 23.48 9.55 24.30
N LEU A 108 23.54 8.31 24.77
CA LEU A 108 23.54 7.10 23.95
C LEU A 108 22.24 6.32 24.22
N LEU A 109 21.38 6.20 23.21
CA LEU A 109 20.12 5.47 23.26
C LEU A 109 20.24 4.13 22.53
N ASN A 110 20.67 3.10 23.25
CA ASN A 110 20.77 1.74 22.75
C ASN A 110 19.41 1.03 22.81
N ALA A 111 18.51 1.45 21.94
CA ALA A 111 17.14 0.95 21.84
C ALA A 111 16.67 0.99 20.38
N CYS A 112 15.87 0.01 19.97
CA CYS A 112 15.36 -0.07 18.59
C CYS A 112 14.67 1.22 18.15
N TYR A 113 14.96 1.68 16.93
CA TYR A 113 14.36 2.89 16.34
C TYR A 113 14.51 4.16 17.20
N SER A 114 15.55 4.27 18.02
CA SER A 114 15.76 5.42 18.93
C SER A 114 16.26 6.70 18.25
N GLU A 115 16.49 6.69 16.92
CA GLU A 115 16.93 7.87 16.16
C GLU A 115 15.97 9.06 16.31
N GLU A 116 14.66 8.83 16.39
CA GLU A 116 13.69 9.91 16.57
C GLU A 116 13.86 10.63 17.92
N GLN A 117 14.11 9.86 19.00
CA GLN A 117 14.40 10.44 20.30
C GLN A 117 15.77 11.12 20.29
N ALA A 118 16.75 10.55 19.59
CA ALA A 118 18.07 11.17 19.44
C ALA A 118 17.98 12.54 18.75
N LEU A 119 17.20 12.65 17.67
CA LEU A 119 16.93 13.91 16.98
C LEU A 119 16.25 14.94 17.89
N ALA A 120 15.28 14.50 18.71
CA ALA A 120 14.57 15.39 19.63
C ALA A 120 15.49 15.91 20.75
N ILE A 121 16.34 15.06 21.33
CA ILE A 121 17.28 15.42 22.41
C ILE A 121 18.43 16.28 21.89
N HIS A 122 18.90 16.03 20.66
CA HIS A 122 20.00 16.77 20.03
C HIS A 122 19.71 18.27 19.85
N GLN A 123 18.43 18.66 19.89
CA GLN A 123 18.06 20.08 19.90
C GLN A 123 18.71 20.85 21.04
N ASP A 124 18.99 20.19 22.18
CA ASP A 124 19.58 20.80 23.37
C ASP A 124 20.93 20.18 23.78
N ILE A 125 21.18 18.89 23.49
CA ILE A 125 22.43 18.18 23.83
C ILE A 125 23.37 18.06 22.63
N ASP A 126 24.65 18.34 22.84
CA ASP A 126 25.64 18.47 21.77
C ASP A 126 25.93 17.15 21.03
N CYS A 127 25.97 16.02 21.74
CA CYS A 127 26.23 14.70 21.17
C CYS A 127 25.13 13.72 21.58
N VAL A 128 24.39 13.18 20.60
CA VAL A 128 23.36 12.16 20.84
C VAL A 128 23.47 11.04 19.83
N ILE A 129 23.49 9.80 20.31
CA ILE A 129 23.55 8.58 19.49
C ILE A 129 22.24 7.82 19.67
N GLY A 130 21.61 7.44 18.56
CA GLY A 130 20.43 6.57 18.54
C GLY A 130 20.57 5.47 17.50
N MET A 131 19.52 4.67 17.32
CA MET A 131 19.46 3.56 16.37
C MET A 131 18.43 3.89 15.29
N SER A 132 18.83 3.85 14.02
CA SER A 132 17.96 4.17 12.87
C SER A 132 16.91 3.08 12.59
N GLN A 133 17.17 1.86 13.04
CA GLN A 133 16.33 0.68 12.86
C GLN A 133 16.35 -0.20 14.11
N ALA A 134 15.71 -1.38 14.06
CA ALA A 134 15.85 -2.39 15.10
C ALA A 134 17.33 -2.83 15.21
N VAL A 135 17.84 -2.95 16.44
CA VAL A 135 19.22 -3.38 16.73
C VAL A 135 19.18 -4.68 17.52
N GLY A 136 19.93 -5.70 17.07
CA GLY A 136 20.08 -6.93 17.82
C GLY A 136 20.97 -6.78 19.06
N ASP A 137 20.70 -7.54 20.13
CA ASP A 137 21.45 -7.53 21.38
C ASP A 137 22.98 -7.61 21.17
N ARG A 138 23.43 -8.45 20.22
CA ARG A 138 24.87 -8.60 19.95
C ARG A 138 25.49 -7.34 19.33
N ALA A 139 24.78 -6.68 18.41
CA ALA A 139 25.25 -5.41 17.82
C ALA A 139 25.25 -4.29 18.87
N ALA A 140 24.18 -4.19 19.65
CA ALA A 140 24.04 -3.22 20.75
C ALA A 140 25.21 -3.34 21.76
N ILE A 141 25.52 -4.56 22.20
CA ILE A 141 26.65 -4.82 23.12
C ILE A 141 27.99 -4.47 22.47
N LYS A 142 28.22 -4.89 21.21
CA LYS A 142 29.50 -4.63 20.53
C LYS A 142 29.73 -3.17 20.24
N PHE A 143 28.68 -2.43 19.90
CA PHE A 143 28.73 -0.98 19.77
C PHE A 143 29.15 -0.33 21.10
N ALA A 144 28.48 -0.69 22.20
CA ALA A 144 28.76 -0.13 23.51
C ALA A 144 30.21 -0.42 23.96
N ILE A 145 30.72 -1.62 23.70
CA ILE A 145 32.12 -1.98 23.98
C ILE A 145 33.09 -1.06 23.22
N GLY A 146 32.96 -0.98 21.89
CA GLY A 146 33.85 -0.16 21.07
C GLY A 146 33.78 1.33 21.44
N PHE A 147 32.58 1.82 21.71
CA PHE A 147 32.34 3.19 22.16
C PHE A 147 33.08 3.49 23.48
N TYR A 148 32.87 2.68 24.52
CA TYR A 148 33.48 2.95 25.83
C TYR A 148 34.97 2.63 25.89
N ASP A 149 35.48 1.70 25.08
CA ASP A 149 36.92 1.47 24.93
C ASP A 149 37.61 2.73 24.37
N ALA A 150 37.01 3.37 23.38
CA ALA A 150 37.51 4.61 22.80
C ALA A 150 37.43 5.79 23.79
N ILE A 151 36.32 5.93 24.51
CA ILE A 151 36.18 6.93 25.59
C ILE A 151 37.23 6.71 26.70
N GLY A 152 37.43 5.45 27.12
CA GLY A 152 38.45 5.08 28.09
C GLY A 152 39.89 5.33 27.62
N ALA A 153 40.13 5.24 26.30
CA ALA A 153 41.39 5.64 25.68
C ALA A 153 41.57 7.17 25.56
N GLY A 154 40.52 7.95 25.88
CA GLY A 154 40.52 9.40 25.85
C GLY A 154 40.29 10.01 24.47
N ARG A 155 39.54 9.31 23.61
CA ARG A 155 39.01 9.83 22.33
C ARG A 155 37.79 10.73 22.57
N ASN A 156 37.43 11.54 21.57
CA ASN A 156 36.19 12.33 21.59
C ASN A 156 34.97 11.42 21.28
N TYR A 157 33.77 12.00 21.31
CA TYR A 157 32.53 11.22 21.14
C TYR A 157 32.32 10.77 19.69
N GLU A 158 32.77 11.57 18.72
CA GLU A 158 32.73 11.25 17.30
C GLU A 158 33.62 10.04 16.97
N ASP A 159 34.87 10.07 17.42
CA ASP A 159 35.80 8.94 17.29
C ASP A 159 35.23 7.71 18.02
N ALA A 160 34.67 7.89 19.22
CA ALA A 160 34.09 6.79 19.98
C ALA A 160 32.90 6.15 19.26
N PHE A 161 32.07 6.94 18.58
CA PHE A 161 31.01 6.44 17.71
C PHE A 161 31.58 5.58 16.58
N GLU A 162 32.61 6.05 15.86
CA GLU A 162 33.27 5.31 14.78
C GLU A 162 33.89 4.00 15.28
N PHE A 163 34.53 4.00 16.46
CA PHE A 163 35.03 2.78 17.10
C PHE A 163 33.91 1.81 17.45
N GLY A 164 32.76 2.30 17.93
CA GLY A 164 31.58 1.49 18.20
C GLY A 164 31.05 0.79 16.94
N SER A 165 30.84 1.54 15.85
CA SER A 165 30.40 0.98 14.57
C SER A 165 31.42 0.00 13.98
N THR A 166 32.71 0.33 14.04
CA THR A 166 33.79 -0.55 13.61
C THR A 166 33.84 -1.85 14.42
N SER A 167 33.55 -1.81 15.72
CA SER A 167 33.47 -3.02 16.55
C SER A 167 32.33 -3.96 16.15
N ILE A 168 31.22 -3.43 15.60
CA ILE A 168 30.15 -4.25 15.01
C ILE A 168 30.65 -4.89 13.70
N ASP A 169 31.28 -4.10 12.83
CA ASP A 169 31.81 -4.57 11.53
C ASP A 169 32.86 -5.66 11.67
N LEU A 170 33.80 -5.50 12.60
CA LEU A 170 34.88 -6.47 12.84
C LEU A 170 34.37 -7.84 13.29
N GLU A 171 33.17 -7.90 13.87
CA GLU A 171 32.50 -9.13 14.29
C GLU A 171 31.65 -9.75 13.16
N GLY A 172 31.61 -9.12 11.98
CA GLY A 172 30.83 -9.54 10.83
C GLY A 172 29.31 -9.40 11.05
N ILE A 173 28.90 -8.50 11.93
CA ILE A 173 27.48 -8.27 12.24
C ILE A 173 26.94 -7.21 11.27
N PRO A 174 25.90 -7.49 10.47
CA PRO A 174 25.41 -6.58 9.42
C PRO A 174 24.51 -5.47 9.99
N GLU A 175 24.94 -4.81 11.06
CA GLU A 175 24.19 -3.79 11.81
C GLU A 175 25.07 -2.58 12.20
N SER A 176 26.26 -2.44 11.60
CA SER A 176 27.23 -1.37 11.89
C SER A 176 26.77 0.04 11.49
N GLU A 177 25.84 0.12 10.52
CA GLU A 177 25.17 1.36 10.09
C GLU A 177 23.91 1.66 10.91
N THR A 178 23.50 0.77 11.84
CA THR A 178 22.31 0.98 12.68
C THR A 178 22.49 2.13 13.69
N PRO A 179 23.63 2.25 14.41
CA PRO A 179 23.91 3.41 15.24
C PRO A 179 24.09 4.66 14.39
N VAL A 180 23.47 5.77 14.81
CA VAL A 180 23.56 7.07 14.15
C VAL A 180 23.92 8.17 15.14
N LEU A 181 24.91 8.99 14.79
CA LEU A 181 25.39 10.11 15.60
C LEU A 181 24.75 11.44 15.16
N LYS A 182 24.35 12.25 16.13
CA LYS A 182 23.97 13.65 15.96
C LYS A 182 24.94 14.52 16.79
N SER A 183 25.79 15.31 16.13
CA SER A 183 26.79 16.19 16.78
C SER A 183 26.77 17.62 16.22
N ARG A 184 26.83 18.63 17.11
CA ARG A 184 26.83 20.06 16.74
C ARG A 184 28.16 20.56 16.14
N ASN A 185 29.25 19.81 16.29
CA ASN A 185 30.58 20.20 15.78
C ASN A 185 30.80 19.89 14.28
N SER A 186 29.75 19.55 13.53
CA SER A 186 29.81 19.22 12.10
C SER A 186 29.68 20.46 11.19
N ASN A 187 30.38 21.56 11.51
CA ASN A 187 30.47 22.75 10.65
C ASN A 187 31.94 23.10 10.36
N GLN A 188 32.27 23.21 9.05
CA GLN A 188 33.58 23.49 8.38
C GLN A 188 34.41 22.21 8.10
N ASP A 189 34.73 21.80 6.86
CA ASP A 189 34.74 22.44 5.55
C ASP A 189 34.55 21.39 4.44
N THR A 190 33.57 21.59 3.55
CA THR A 190 33.78 21.48 2.11
C THR A 190 32.63 22.14 1.37
N ILE A 191 32.95 23.23 0.68
CA ILE A 191 32.05 23.96 -0.21
C ILE A 191 31.74 23.05 -1.41
N ALA A 192 30.61 22.37 -1.37
CA ALA A 192 29.85 21.92 -2.52
C ALA A 192 28.38 21.88 -2.09
N SER A 193 27.50 22.52 -2.86
CA SER A 193 26.08 22.69 -2.57
C SER A 193 25.40 21.39 -2.11
N THR A 194 25.09 21.24 -0.83
CA THR A 194 24.34 20.10 -0.30
C THR A 194 22.86 20.44 -0.24
N THR A 195 22.16 20.15 -1.33
CA THR A 195 20.75 19.76 -1.31
C THR A 195 20.55 18.68 -0.25
N SER A 196 19.56 18.84 0.64
CA SER A 196 19.19 17.80 1.61
C SER A 196 18.98 16.46 0.90
N ARG A 197 19.63 15.38 1.37
CA ARG A 197 19.44 14.05 0.79
C ARG A 197 17.98 13.63 0.98
N GLN A 198 17.25 13.49 -0.12
CA GLN A 198 15.85 13.05 -0.12
C GLN A 198 15.79 11.52 0.00
N ARG A 199 14.70 11.00 0.57
CA ARG A 199 14.37 9.57 0.52
C ARG A 199 13.58 9.27 -0.74
N ILE A 200 14.07 8.36 -1.57
CA ILE A 200 13.53 8.07 -2.89
C ILE A 200 13.20 6.58 -2.96
N PHE A 201 11.98 6.25 -3.33
CA PHE A 201 11.59 4.89 -3.66
C PHE A 201 11.52 4.75 -5.17
N ILE A 202 12.16 3.73 -5.74
CA ILE A 202 12.05 3.42 -7.17
C ILE A 202 11.18 2.17 -7.35
N SER A 203 10.02 2.36 -7.97
CA SER A 203 9.07 1.33 -8.36
C SER A 203 9.26 0.95 -9.83
N TYR A 204 9.38 -0.35 -10.11
CA TYR A 204 9.58 -0.90 -11.46
C TYR A 204 9.19 -2.37 -11.49
N LYS A 205 9.12 -2.96 -12.69
CA LYS A 205 8.91 -4.39 -12.85
C LYS A 205 10.25 -5.13 -12.99
N ARG A 206 10.48 -6.13 -12.13
CA ARG A 206 11.70 -6.98 -12.15
C ARG A 206 11.76 -7.89 -13.36
N ASN A 207 12.99 -8.25 -13.78
CA ASN A 207 13.27 -9.16 -14.90
C ASN A 207 12.63 -8.74 -16.22
N VAL A 208 12.41 -7.43 -16.40
CA VAL A 208 11.79 -6.86 -17.60
C VAL A 208 12.70 -5.78 -18.18
N GLU A 209 12.91 -5.88 -19.50
CA GLU A 209 13.58 -4.87 -20.31
C GLU A 209 12.54 -3.88 -20.84
N PRO A 210 12.76 -2.55 -20.75
CA PRO A 210 13.96 -1.88 -20.21
C PRO A 210 13.89 -1.55 -18.70
N ASP A 211 12.80 -1.92 -18.02
CA ASP A 211 12.48 -1.51 -16.64
C ASP A 211 13.62 -1.72 -15.63
N GLU A 212 14.12 -2.94 -15.51
CA GLU A 212 15.10 -3.28 -14.47
C GLU A 212 16.49 -2.67 -14.74
N PRO A 213 17.06 -2.74 -15.95
CA PRO A 213 18.34 -2.07 -16.23
C PRO A 213 18.28 -0.55 -16.05
N VAL A 214 17.21 0.10 -16.50
CA VAL A 214 17.04 1.55 -16.33
C VAL A 214 16.87 1.88 -14.84
N ALA A 215 16.10 1.10 -14.09
CA ALA A 215 15.95 1.28 -12.66
C ALA A 215 17.27 1.14 -11.90
N ILE A 216 18.10 0.16 -12.24
CA ILE A 216 19.42 -0.06 -11.63
C ILE A 216 20.36 1.12 -11.96
N GLN A 217 20.37 1.62 -13.20
CA GLN A 217 21.21 2.76 -13.58
C GLN A 217 20.80 4.04 -12.85
N VAL A 218 19.50 4.34 -12.80
CA VAL A 218 18.98 5.51 -12.07
C VAL A 218 19.23 5.35 -10.57
N TYR A 219 19.08 4.14 -10.03
CA TYR A 219 19.40 3.81 -8.65
C TYR A 219 20.87 4.13 -8.31
N GLN A 220 21.82 3.67 -9.13
CA GLN A 220 23.25 3.89 -8.92
C GLN A 220 23.60 5.39 -8.91
N GLU A 221 23.00 6.16 -9.81
CA GLU A 221 23.29 7.58 -9.98
C GLU A 221 22.61 8.49 -8.95
N LEU A 222 21.40 8.15 -8.52
CA LEU A 222 20.70 8.91 -7.47
C LEU A 222 21.22 8.55 -6.07
N SER A 223 21.68 7.31 -5.84
CA SER A 223 22.23 6.88 -4.54
C SER A 223 23.50 7.63 -4.13
N GLN A 224 24.19 8.28 -5.07
CA GLN A 224 25.35 9.12 -4.77
C GLN A 224 24.98 10.37 -3.95
N GLN A 225 23.74 10.87 -4.11
CA GLN A 225 23.29 12.14 -3.54
C GLN A 225 22.03 12.01 -2.67
N HIS A 226 21.31 10.90 -2.74
CA HIS A 226 20.03 10.67 -2.08
C HIS A 226 19.95 9.27 -1.46
N ASN A 227 19.01 9.07 -0.53
CA ASN A 227 18.74 7.77 0.07
C ASN A 227 17.74 7.04 -0.83
N VAL A 228 18.22 6.18 -1.71
CA VAL A 228 17.37 5.51 -2.70
C VAL A 228 17.11 4.07 -2.27
N PHE A 229 15.85 3.65 -2.34
CA PHE A 229 15.39 2.30 -2.12
C PHE A 229 14.94 1.66 -3.44
N ILE A 230 15.39 0.42 -3.68
CA ILE A 230 14.86 -0.49 -4.70
C ILE A 230 14.55 -1.84 -4.06
N ASP A 231 13.52 -2.49 -4.58
CA ASP A 231 12.97 -3.73 -4.04
C ASP A 231 13.90 -4.96 -4.17
N GLN A 232 15.02 -4.87 -4.88
CA GLN A 232 16.07 -5.91 -4.97
C GLN A 232 16.80 -6.17 -3.64
N ARG A 233 16.71 -5.26 -2.66
CA ARG A 233 17.44 -5.37 -1.37
C ARG A 233 16.70 -6.15 -0.27
N ILE A 234 15.50 -6.67 -0.55
CA ILE A 234 14.71 -7.39 0.45
C ILE A 234 15.20 -8.84 0.57
N LEU A 235 15.82 -9.18 1.70
CA LEU A 235 16.30 -10.52 2.05
C LEU A 235 15.16 -11.55 2.03
N VAL A 236 15.44 -12.75 1.51
CA VAL A 236 14.53 -13.91 1.54
C VAL A 236 14.21 -14.24 3.00
N GLY A 237 12.92 -14.18 3.37
CA GLY A 237 12.44 -14.44 4.73
C GLY A 237 12.04 -13.20 5.55
N LYS A 238 12.33 -11.96 5.10
CA LYS A 238 11.64 -10.76 5.62
C LYS A 238 10.26 -10.66 4.98
N ARG A 239 9.26 -10.22 5.74
CA ARG A 239 7.90 -10.01 5.22
C ARG A 239 7.92 -8.82 4.25
N TRP A 240 8.06 -9.16 2.98
CA TRP A 240 8.37 -8.25 1.89
C TRP A 240 7.41 -7.05 1.78
N ALA A 241 6.12 -7.25 2.05
CA ALA A 241 5.10 -6.21 2.07
C ALA A 241 5.36 -5.13 3.14
N GLU A 242 5.83 -5.54 4.33
CA GLU A 242 6.11 -4.64 5.45
C GLU A 242 7.24 -3.69 5.11
N CYS A 243 8.26 -4.21 4.44
CA CYS A 243 9.40 -3.41 3.99
C CYS A 243 8.94 -2.35 2.99
N ILE A 244 8.16 -2.74 1.98
CA ILE A 244 7.71 -1.79 0.94
C ILE A 244 6.81 -0.69 1.53
N GLU A 245 5.84 -1.05 2.38
CA GLU A 245 4.96 -0.06 3.01
C GLU A 245 5.72 0.88 3.96
N THR A 246 6.62 0.35 4.78
CA THR A 246 7.43 1.15 5.71
C THR A 246 8.35 2.12 4.95
N GLU A 247 8.98 1.65 3.88
CA GLU A 247 9.83 2.48 3.04
C GLU A 247 9.00 3.57 2.34
N LEU A 248 7.86 3.22 1.74
CA LEU A 248 6.95 4.20 1.11
C LEU A 248 6.43 5.25 2.09
N ARG A 249 6.12 4.87 3.33
CA ARG A 249 5.68 5.80 4.40
C ARG A 249 6.74 6.83 4.78
N SER A 250 8.01 6.51 4.60
CA SER A 250 9.14 7.37 4.95
C SER A 250 9.78 8.06 3.73
N THR A 251 9.23 7.82 2.53
CA THR A 251 9.76 8.29 1.25
C THR A 251 9.29 9.71 0.94
N ASP A 252 10.20 10.54 0.44
CA ASP A 252 9.89 11.89 -0.07
C ASP A 252 9.44 11.86 -1.53
N PHE A 253 10.05 11.01 -2.37
CA PHE A 253 9.73 10.88 -3.80
C PHE A 253 9.56 9.42 -4.23
N LEU A 254 8.46 9.11 -4.90
CA LEU A 254 8.25 7.82 -5.55
C LEU A 254 8.51 7.95 -7.06
N ILE A 255 9.63 7.42 -7.55
CA ILE A 255 9.90 7.31 -8.99
C ILE A 255 9.27 6.01 -9.49
N VAL A 256 8.44 6.08 -10.54
CA VAL A 256 7.75 4.90 -11.07
C VAL A 256 8.08 4.71 -12.54
N PHE A 257 8.73 3.60 -12.88
CA PHE A 257 9.03 3.21 -14.26
C PHE A 257 7.87 2.45 -14.89
N LEU A 258 7.32 3.03 -15.98
CA LEU A 258 6.09 2.61 -16.64
C LEU A 258 6.36 2.23 -18.10
N SER A 259 6.64 0.95 -18.34
CA SER A 259 6.65 0.31 -19.66
C SER A 259 5.31 -0.37 -19.96
N GLU A 260 5.15 -0.89 -21.18
CA GLU A 260 3.99 -1.72 -21.57
C GLU A 260 3.74 -2.88 -20.57
N GLN A 261 4.79 -3.38 -19.94
CA GLN A 261 4.70 -4.50 -19.02
C GLN A 261 4.44 -4.10 -17.56
N SER A 262 4.96 -2.96 -17.09
CA SER A 262 4.81 -2.53 -15.69
C SER A 262 3.54 -1.75 -15.42
N VAL A 263 2.95 -1.08 -16.42
CA VAL A 263 1.61 -0.46 -16.30
C VAL A 263 0.53 -1.47 -15.90
N ASN A 264 0.78 -2.75 -16.15
CA ASN A 264 -0.10 -3.88 -15.85
C ASN A 264 0.33 -4.68 -14.61
N SER A 265 1.40 -4.29 -13.90
CA SER A 265 1.83 -4.98 -12.67
C SER A 265 0.93 -4.62 -11.50
N GLU A 266 0.34 -5.64 -10.87
CA GLU A 266 -0.45 -5.49 -9.63
C GLU A 266 0.35 -4.83 -8.51
N MET A 267 1.67 -5.05 -8.46
CA MET A 267 2.51 -4.46 -7.44
C MET A 267 2.74 -2.98 -7.70
N VAL A 268 3.17 -2.62 -8.90
CA VAL A 268 3.39 -1.21 -9.27
C VAL A 268 2.09 -0.40 -9.10
N GLN A 269 0.95 -0.98 -9.46
CA GLN A 269 -0.36 -0.38 -9.22
C GLN A 269 -0.67 -0.19 -7.73
N TRP A 270 -0.36 -1.18 -6.90
CA TRP A 270 -0.55 -1.09 -5.44
C TRP A 270 0.38 -0.05 -4.81
N GLU A 271 1.65 0.01 -5.20
CA GLU A 271 2.62 1.00 -4.72
C GLU A 271 2.19 2.42 -5.07
N ILE A 272 1.71 2.65 -6.30
CA ILE A 272 1.15 3.94 -6.71
C ILE A 272 -0.10 4.27 -5.89
N SER A 273 -1.04 3.32 -5.74
CA SER A 273 -2.25 3.53 -4.95
C SER A 273 -1.93 3.88 -3.49
N LEU A 274 -0.99 3.17 -2.88
CA LEU A 274 -0.54 3.42 -1.52
C LEU A 274 0.17 4.77 -1.41
N ALA A 275 1.03 5.11 -2.37
CA ALA A 275 1.70 6.41 -2.41
C ALA A 275 0.72 7.57 -2.56
N VAL A 276 -0.36 7.43 -3.34
CA VAL A 276 -1.42 8.43 -3.43
C VAL A 276 -2.12 8.60 -2.07
N GLU A 277 -2.46 7.49 -1.40
CA GLU A 277 -3.08 7.53 -0.07
C GLU A 277 -2.17 8.16 1.00
N LEU A 278 -0.87 7.86 0.95
CA LEU A 278 0.15 8.46 1.80
C LEU A 278 0.34 9.94 1.50
N ALA A 279 0.43 10.34 0.22
CA ALA A 279 0.53 11.74 -0.18
C ALA A 279 -0.65 12.57 0.32
N GLN A 280 -1.85 12.00 0.35
CA GLN A 280 -3.02 12.68 0.90
C GLN A 280 -2.96 12.83 2.44
N SER A 281 -2.47 11.80 3.14
CA SER A 281 -2.40 11.80 4.61
C SER A 281 -1.16 12.52 5.19
N GLN A 282 -0.09 12.66 4.40
CA GLN A 282 1.21 13.20 4.83
C GLN A 282 1.58 14.54 4.17
N GLY A 283 0.57 15.32 3.74
CA GLY A 283 0.80 16.68 3.24
C GLY A 283 1.54 16.75 1.90
N GLY A 284 1.31 15.78 1.01
CA GLY A 284 1.83 15.72 -0.36
C GLY A 284 3.00 14.77 -0.58
N LYS A 285 3.38 13.95 0.41
CA LYS A 285 4.50 12.99 0.32
C LYS A 285 4.04 11.52 0.42
N PRO A 286 4.59 10.60 -0.38
CA PRO A 286 5.66 10.83 -1.36
C PRO A 286 5.16 11.55 -2.63
N VAL A 287 6.00 12.40 -3.21
CA VAL A 287 5.74 13.02 -4.51
C VAL A 287 5.98 11.97 -5.61
N ILE A 288 4.94 11.67 -6.39
CA ILE A 288 5.02 10.66 -7.44
C ILE A 288 5.64 11.26 -8.71
N LEU A 289 6.68 10.64 -9.24
CA LEU A 289 7.42 10.99 -10.45
C LEU A 289 7.31 9.84 -11.48
N PRO A 290 6.29 9.85 -12.35
CA PRO A 290 6.10 8.80 -13.36
C PRO A 290 7.09 8.96 -14.51
N VAL A 291 7.71 7.86 -14.94
CA VAL A 291 8.63 7.80 -16.08
C VAL A 291 8.13 6.77 -17.07
N ARG A 292 7.76 7.20 -18.27
CA ARG A 292 7.36 6.30 -19.38
C ARG A 292 8.59 5.71 -20.05
N LEU A 293 8.69 4.40 -20.06
CA LEU A 293 9.77 3.65 -20.71
C LEU A 293 9.28 3.07 -22.04
N ALA A 294 9.59 3.77 -23.14
CA ALA A 294 9.19 3.46 -24.51
C ALA A 294 7.68 3.22 -24.68
N TYR A 295 6.86 3.72 -23.74
CA TYR A 295 5.41 3.50 -23.68
C TYR A 295 4.65 4.78 -24.01
N GLN A 296 3.96 4.79 -25.15
CA GLN A 296 3.27 5.97 -25.70
C GLN A 296 1.75 5.91 -25.56
N GLU A 297 1.17 4.79 -25.15
CA GLU A 297 -0.28 4.64 -25.05
C GLU A 297 -0.88 5.31 -23.79
N ALA A 298 -2.20 5.51 -23.77
CA ALA A 298 -2.90 5.96 -22.57
C ALA A 298 -2.76 4.92 -21.45
N PHE A 299 -2.54 5.37 -20.20
CA PHE A 299 -2.42 4.43 -19.08
C PHE A 299 -3.70 3.59 -18.92
N PRO A 300 -3.58 2.29 -18.62
CA PRO A 300 -4.73 1.45 -18.32
C PRO A 300 -5.37 1.85 -16.98
N HIS A 301 -6.63 1.48 -16.78
CA HIS A 301 -7.28 1.59 -15.47
C HIS A 301 -6.65 0.59 -14.48
N PRO A 302 -6.35 0.96 -13.23
CA PRO A 302 -6.66 2.23 -12.56
C PRO A 302 -5.56 3.32 -12.67
N LEU A 303 -4.39 3.04 -13.27
CA LEU A 303 -3.27 3.99 -13.35
C LEU A 303 -3.63 5.31 -14.03
N SER A 304 -4.51 5.26 -15.03
CA SER A 304 -5.05 6.46 -15.68
C SER A 304 -5.70 7.44 -14.71
N ILE A 305 -6.22 6.97 -13.58
CA ILE A 305 -6.86 7.80 -12.55
C ILE A 305 -5.77 8.49 -11.73
N TYR A 306 -4.84 7.71 -11.16
CA TYR A 306 -3.80 8.23 -10.27
C TYR A 306 -2.86 9.20 -10.98
N LEU A 307 -2.52 8.92 -12.24
CA LEU A 307 -1.49 9.66 -12.97
C LEU A 307 -2.06 10.73 -13.91
N LYS A 308 -3.39 10.90 -13.99
CA LYS A 308 -4.05 11.83 -14.93
C LYS A 308 -3.52 13.26 -14.84
N HIS A 309 -3.27 13.71 -13.61
CA HIS A 309 -2.92 15.09 -13.30
C HIS A 309 -1.43 15.28 -12.97
N ILE A 310 -0.61 14.22 -13.13
CA ILE A 310 0.81 14.21 -12.79
C ILE A 310 1.64 14.32 -14.08
N ASN A 311 2.63 15.22 -14.08
CA ASN A 311 3.59 15.30 -15.19
C ASN A 311 4.53 14.10 -15.18
N TRP A 312 4.97 13.66 -16.36
CA TRP A 312 5.78 12.46 -16.51
C TRP A 312 7.02 12.72 -17.38
N ALA A 313 8.09 11.99 -17.13
CA ALA A 313 9.28 11.94 -17.97
C ALA A 313 9.16 10.85 -19.05
N PHE A 314 9.90 10.98 -20.15
CA PHE A 314 9.91 10.00 -21.24
C PHE A 314 11.32 9.52 -21.53
N TRP A 315 11.46 8.20 -21.63
CA TRP A 315 12.65 7.51 -22.05
C TRP A 315 12.28 6.67 -23.27
N GLY A 316 12.94 6.88 -24.41
CA GLY A 316 12.68 6.13 -25.64
C GLY A 316 13.69 5.01 -25.89
N SER A 317 14.95 5.24 -25.54
CA SER A 317 16.04 4.27 -25.72
C SER A 317 17.16 4.49 -24.69
N ALA A 318 18.14 3.57 -24.65
CA ALA A 318 19.28 3.65 -23.73
C ALA A 318 20.10 4.95 -23.84
N GLU A 319 20.06 5.64 -24.98
CA GLU A 319 20.71 6.93 -25.16
C GLU A 319 20.05 8.07 -24.33
N ASP A 320 18.79 7.89 -23.94
CA ASP A 320 18.05 8.88 -23.14
C ASP A 320 18.35 8.79 -21.64
N THR A 321 19.01 7.72 -21.16
CA THR A 321 19.22 7.51 -19.72
C THR A 321 19.94 8.67 -19.02
N PRO A 322 21.03 9.24 -19.57
CA PRO A 322 21.69 10.40 -18.96
C PRO A 322 20.76 11.62 -18.87
N ARG A 323 19.92 11.86 -19.88
CA ARG A 323 18.93 12.96 -19.86
C ARG A 323 17.89 12.73 -18.77
N LEU A 324 17.36 11.50 -18.68
CA LEU A 324 16.37 11.13 -17.69
C LEU A 324 16.89 11.31 -16.26
N ILE A 325 18.14 10.92 -15.98
CA ILE A 325 18.75 11.10 -14.65
C ILE A 325 18.82 12.57 -14.27
N GLU A 326 19.19 13.44 -15.21
CA GLU A 326 19.25 14.89 -14.97
C GLU A 326 17.85 15.48 -14.73
N GLU A 327 16.85 15.07 -15.52
CA GLU A 327 15.45 15.48 -15.31
C GLU A 327 14.93 15.07 -13.92
N LEU A 328 15.25 13.85 -13.47
CA LEU A 328 14.88 13.36 -12.15
C LEU A 328 15.59 14.16 -11.04
N ARG A 329 16.90 14.45 -11.17
CA ARG A 329 17.64 15.28 -10.21
C ARG A 329 17.04 16.68 -10.07
N GLN A 330 16.61 17.27 -11.19
CA GLN A 330 15.91 18.58 -11.17
C GLN A 330 14.55 18.50 -10.48
N ALA A 331 13.77 17.45 -10.74
CA ALA A 331 12.48 17.25 -10.08
C ALA A 331 12.62 17.07 -8.56
N ILE A 332 13.62 16.28 -8.12
CA ILE A 332 13.88 15.98 -6.71
C ILE A 332 14.38 17.23 -5.95
N SER A 333 15.08 18.15 -6.62
CA SER A 333 15.59 19.40 -6.03
C SER A 333 14.55 20.54 -5.96
N GLY A 334 13.28 20.27 -6.30
CA GLY A 334 12.18 21.25 -6.24
C GLY A 334 11.92 22.01 -7.55
N GLY A 335 12.55 21.61 -8.65
CA GLY A 335 12.22 22.07 -9.99
C GLY A 335 10.93 21.42 -10.52
N SER A 336 10.23 22.10 -11.43
CA SER A 336 9.21 21.44 -12.25
C SER A 336 9.90 20.48 -13.21
N LEU A 337 9.40 19.25 -13.37
CA LEU A 337 9.74 18.40 -14.53
C LEU A 337 9.62 19.26 -15.79
N SER A 338 10.76 19.55 -16.43
CA SER A 338 10.84 20.38 -17.63
C SER A 338 10.10 19.67 -18.74
N ILE A 339 8.81 20.01 -18.90
CA ILE A 339 7.98 19.54 -19.98
C ILE A 339 8.61 20.07 -21.28
N ASN A 340 9.17 19.17 -22.09
CA ASN A 340 9.25 19.47 -23.51
C ASN A 340 7.82 19.40 -24.04
N LEU A 341 7.12 20.54 -24.12
CA LEU A 341 5.71 20.62 -24.56
C LEU A 341 5.53 20.03 -25.97
N GLU A 342 6.62 19.90 -26.72
CA GLU A 342 6.72 19.21 -28.02
C GLU A 342 6.44 17.69 -27.91
N ALA A 343 6.82 17.02 -26.81
CA ALA A 343 6.58 15.58 -26.65
C ALA A 343 5.10 15.24 -26.37
N LYS A 344 4.34 16.16 -25.74
CA LYS A 344 2.88 16.00 -25.58
C LYS A 344 2.10 16.27 -26.88
N THR A 345 2.66 17.05 -27.80
CA THR A 345 2.01 17.37 -29.09
C THR A 345 2.18 16.26 -30.14
N HIS A 346 3.18 15.38 -29.98
CA HIS A 346 3.40 14.21 -30.85
C HIS A 346 2.68 12.94 -30.41
N LEU A 347 1.94 12.96 -29.30
CA LEU A 347 0.97 11.90 -29.04
C LEU A 347 -0.11 11.99 -30.10
N PRO A 348 -0.38 10.93 -30.89
CA PRO A 348 -1.47 10.97 -31.86
C PRO A 348 -2.75 11.31 -31.11
N GLN A 349 -3.34 12.45 -31.44
CA GLN A 349 -4.75 12.70 -31.16
C GLN A 349 -5.50 11.48 -31.66
N ILE A 350 -6.42 10.96 -30.83
CA ILE A 350 -7.34 9.89 -31.22
C ILE A 350 -7.98 10.33 -32.52
N SER A 351 -7.46 9.80 -33.63
CA SER A 351 -8.09 9.92 -34.91
C SER A 351 -9.28 8.98 -34.82
N GLU A 352 -10.47 9.52 -35.05
CA GLU A 352 -11.62 8.69 -35.40
C GLU A 352 -11.17 7.64 -36.43
N PRO A 353 -11.62 6.38 -36.31
CA PRO A 353 -11.10 5.31 -37.15
C PRO A 353 -11.31 5.69 -38.61
N SER A 354 -10.20 6.03 -39.28
CA SER A 354 -10.20 6.19 -40.72
C SER A 354 -10.48 4.81 -41.34
N PRO A 355 -11.46 4.70 -42.26
CA PRO A 355 -11.80 3.43 -42.88
C PRO A 355 -10.68 3.07 -43.86
N LEU A 356 -9.68 2.33 -43.39
CA LEU A 356 -8.68 1.73 -44.26
C LEU A 356 -8.99 0.25 -44.49
N GLU A 357 -8.99 -0.04 -45.78
CA GLU A 357 -9.34 -1.27 -46.49
C GLU A 357 -8.89 -2.55 -45.78
N GLN A 358 -9.85 -3.48 -45.65
CA GLN A 358 -9.63 -4.84 -45.16
C GLN A 358 -8.67 -5.60 -46.09
N PRO A 359 -7.52 -6.12 -45.59
CA PRO A 359 -6.83 -7.19 -46.27
C PRO A 359 -7.58 -8.51 -46.04
N THR A 360 -7.70 -9.27 -47.13
CA THR A 360 -8.35 -10.60 -47.20
C THR A 360 -7.77 -11.63 -46.20
N PRO A 361 -8.56 -12.64 -45.82
CA PRO A 361 -8.32 -13.47 -44.65
C PRO A 361 -7.31 -14.59 -44.91
N PHE A 362 -6.06 -14.40 -44.52
CA PHE A 362 -5.13 -15.50 -44.23
C PHE A 362 -4.27 -15.12 -43.02
N ALA A 363 -4.51 -15.79 -41.88
CA ALA A 363 -3.70 -15.81 -40.66
C ALA A 363 -3.35 -14.43 -40.04
N GLN A 364 -4.34 -13.75 -39.44
CA GLN A 364 -4.01 -12.73 -38.43
C GLN A 364 -3.59 -13.43 -37.13
N PRO A 365 -2.40 -13.12 -36.55
CA PRO A 365 -2.07 -13.57 -35.20
C PRO A 365 -3.09 -12.99 -34.21
N VAL A 366 -3.60 -13.81 -33.30
CA VAL A 366 -4.44 -13.35 -32.18
C VAL A 366 -3.64 -12.30 -31.42
N VAL A 367 -4.04 -11.04 -31.49
CA VAL A 367 -3.44 -9.98 -30.66
C VAL A 367 -3.82 -10.30 -29.22
N LEU A 368 -2.85 -10.77 -28.44
CA LEU A 368 -3.05 -11.14 -27.05
C LEU A 368 -3.23 -9.87 -26.22
N GLU A 369 -4.42 -9.68 -25.66
CA GLU A 369 -4.67 -8.58 -24.73
C GLU A 369 -4.08 -8.92 -23.36
N MET A 370 -3.28 -8.00 -22.81
CA MET A 370 -2.73 -8.10 -21.46
C MET A 370 -3.84 -8.31 -20.41
N PRO A 371 -3.66 -9.23 -19.45
CA PRO A 371 -4.61 -9.49 -18.38
C PRO A 371 -4.47 -8.38 -17.31
N SER A 372 -5.10 -7.23 -17.53
CA SER A 372 -5.05 -6.10 -16.61
C SER A 372 -6.42 -5.47 -16.38
N GLY A 373 -6.73 -5.15 -15.13
CA GLY A 373 -7.87 -4.32 -14.75
C GLY A 373 -9.23 -4.77 -15.30
N THR A 374 -10.12 -3.80 -15.46
CA THR A 374 -11.47 -3.99 -16.01
C THR A 374 -11.40 -4.19 -17.52
N MET A 375 -11.98 -5.30 -18.03
CA MET A 375 -12.03 -5.57 -19.46
C MET A 375 -12.97 -4.61 -20.19
N LYS A 376 -12.57 -4.22 -21.41
CA LYS A 376 -13.47 -3.52 -22.34
C LYS A 376 -14.62 -4.46 -22.75
N PRO A 377 -15.84 -3.93 -23.00
CA PRO A 377 -16.97 -4.75 -23.40
C PRO A 377 -16.72 -5.61 -24.65
N GLU A 378 -15.84 -5.15 -25.56
CA GLU A 378 -15.51 -5.77 -26.84
C GLU A 378 -14.33 -6.76 -26.77
N SER A 379 -13.74 -6.98 -25.58
CA SER A 379 -12.58 -7.85 -25.42
C SER A 379 -12.85 -9.27 -25.93
N ALA A 380 -11.98 -9.77 -26.81
CA ALA A 380 -12.08 -11.14 -27.34
C ALA A 380 -11.87 -12.20 -26.24
N PHE A 381 -11.31 -11.81 -25.09
CA PHE A 381 -10.98 -12.69 -23.97
C PHE A 381 -12.02 -12.70 -22.86
N TYR A 382 -13.10 -11.91 -22.99
CA TYR A 382 -14.22 -11.96 -22.05
C TYR A 382 -15.04 -13.24 -22.25
N VAL A 383 -15.12 -14.08 -21.22
CA VAL A 383 -15.94 -15.30 -21.23
C VAL A 383 -17.30 -14.99 -20.64
N GLU A 384 -18.33 -15.09 -21.47
CA GLU A 384 -19.70 -14.86 -21.06
C GLU A 384 -20.18 -15.93 -20.07
N ARG A 385 -20.85 -15.47 -19.01
CA ARG A 385 -21.46 -16.31 -17.98
C ARG A 385 -22.98 -16.23 -18.07
N ASN A 386 -23.67 -17.22 -17.50
CA ASN A 386 -25.14 -17.21 -17.41
C ASN A 386 -25.67 -15.94 -16.69
N ALA A 387 -24.94 -15.47 -15.69
CA ALA A 387 -25.20 -14.22 -14.97
C ALA A 387 -25.25 -12.99 -15.88
N ASP A 388 -24.45 -12.98 -16.95
CA ASP A 388 -24.31 -11.82 -17.83
C ASP A 388 -25.58 -11.61 -18.64
N ALA A 389 -26.15 -12.68 -19.20
CA ALA A 389 -27.40 -12.61 -19.95
C ALA A 389 -28.57 -12.07 -19.10
N ILE A 390 -28.63 -12.46 -17.82
CA ILE A 390 -29.63 -11.95 -16.88
C ILE A 390 -29.39 -10.46 -16.64
N ALA A 391 -28.16 -10.05 -16.33
CA ALA A 391 -27.85 -8.65 -16.03
C ALA A 391 -28.13 -7.72 -17.24
N LEU A 392 -27.71 -8.13 -18.44
CA LEU A 392 -27.91 -7.38 -19.67
C LEU A 392 -29.39 -7.26 -20.05
N ARG A 393 -30.20 -8.31 -19.83
CA ARG A 393 -31.65 -8.24 -20.06
C ARG A 393 -32.35 -7.34 -19.04
N THR A 394 -31.90 -7.36 -17.79
CA THR A 394 -32.50 -6.56 -16.72
C THR A 394 -32.24 -5.08 -16.94
N ILE A 395 -31.01 -4.67 -17.27
CA ILE A 395 -30.68 -3.25 -17.40
C ILE A 395 -31.38 -2.53 -18.56
N VAL A 396 -31.94 -3.26 -19.52
CA VAL A 396 -32.75 -2.67 -20.59
C VAL A 396 -34.12 -2.20 -20.07
N GLN A 397 -34.64 -2.81 -18.99
CA GLN A 397 -35.93 -2.44 -18.37
C GLN A 397 -35.79 -1.16 -17.53
N LEU A 398 -36.89 -0.46 -17.26
CA LEU A 398 -36.92 0.74 -16.41
C LEU A 398 -37.12 0.38 -14.94
N GLY A 399 -36.64 1.24 -14.04
CA GLY A 399 -36.84 1.12 -12.61
C GLY A 399 -36.19 -0.12 -12.01
N VAL A 400 -35.00 -0.51 -12.48
CA VAL A 400 -34.30 -1.71 -12.01
C VAL A 400 -33.25 -1.41 -10.94
N THR A 401 -32.97 -2.41 -10.12
CA THR A 401 -31.84 -2.41 -9.19
C THR A 401 -31.08 -3.71 -9.39
N ILE A 402 -29.78 -3.62 -9.66
CA ILE A 402 -28.91 -4.75 -9.96
C ILE A 402 -27.70 -4.73 -9.01
N PRO A 403 -27.77 -5.44 -7.87
CA PRO A 403 -26.60 -5.69 -7.04
C PRO A 403 -25.72 -6.78 -7.69
N ILE A 404 -24.46 -6.47 -7.97
CA ILE A 404 -23.44 -7.40 -8.46
C ILE A 404 -22.53 -7.76 -7.28
N LYS A 405 -22.56 -9.03 -6.87
CA LYS A 405 -21.83 -9.58 -5.73
C LYS A 405 -20.79 -10.58 -6.18
N GLY A 406 -19.73 -10.71 -5.40
CA GLY A 406 -18.75 -11.77 -5.55
C GLY A 406 -17.36 -11.36 -5.08
N PRO A 407 -16.45 -12.31 -4.86
CA PRO A 407 -15.09 -12.02 -4.40
C PRO A 407 -14.31 -11.03 -5.29
N ARG A 408 -13.24 -10.43 -4.77
CA ARG A 408 -12.32 -9.63 -5.62
C ARG A 408 -11.79 -10.44 -6.81
N GLN A 409 -11.62 -9.75 -7.94
CA GLN A 409 -11.06 -10.29 -9.19
C GLN A 409 -11.85 -11.45 -9.87
N VAL A 410 -13.16 -11.58 -9.61
CA VAL A 410 -14.08 -12.44 -10.41
C VAL A 410 -14.58 -11.76 -11.70
N GLY A 411 -14.27 -10.48 -11.94
CA GLY A 411 -14.71 -9.75 -13.13
C GLY A 411 -16.01 -8.96 -12.99
N LYS A 412 -16.37 -8.56 -11.75
CA LYS A 412 -17.56 -7.72 -11.48
C LYS A 412 -17.55 -6.41 -12.25
N SER A 413 -16.45 -5.65 -12.18
CA SER A 413 -16.30 -4.39 -12.92
C SER A 413 -16.34 -4.59 -14.44
N SER A 414 -15.85 -5.75 -14.94
CA SER A 414 -15.96 -6.08 -16.37
C SER A 414 -17.41 -6.33 -16.81
N LEU A 415 -18.20 -7.00 -15.96
CA LEU A 415 -19.64 -7.13 -16.18
C LEU A 415 -20.34 -5.77 -16.08
N LEU A 416 -19.96 -4.92 -15.12
CA LEU A 416 -20.51 -3.57 -14.98
C LEU A 416 -20.32 -2.74 -16.26
N MET A 417 -19.14 -2.77 -16.88
CA MET A 417 -18.90 -2.05 -18.14
C MET A 417 -19.81 -2.54 -19.27
N ARG A 418 -20.09 -3.85 -19.34
CA ARG A 418 -21.04 -4.41 -20.32
C ARG A 418 -22.48 -3.98 -20.04
N ILE A 419 -22.88 -3.92 -18.77
CA ILE A 419 -24.18 -3.41 -18.32
C ILE A 419 -24.32 -1.93 -18.70
N ILE A 420 -23.29 -1.12 -18.46
CA ILE A 420 -23.24 0.29 -18.86
C ILE A 420 -23.39 0.44 -20.38
N GLN A 421 -22.68 -0.38 -21.16
CA GLN A 421 -22.78 -0.35 -22.61
C GLN A 421 -24.20 -0.73 -23.09
N ALA A 422 -24.81 -1.77 -22.51
CA ALA A 422 -26.18 -2.15 -22.83
C ALA A 422 -27.20 -1.07 -22.44
N ALA A 423 -27.01 -0.39 -21.30
CA ALA A 423 -27.83 0.74 -20.90
C ALA A 423 -27.74 1.92 -21.89
N ARG A 424 -26.52 2.27 -22.31
CA ARG A 424 -26.29 3.31 -23.33
C ARG A 424 -26.94 2.95 -24.67
N ASN A 425 -26.80 1.69 -25.09
CA ASN A 425 -27.45 1.19 -26.32
C ASN A 425 -28.98 1.21 -26.23
N ALA A 426 -29.54 1.10 -25.02
CA ALA A 426 -30.98 1.26 -24.76
C ALA A 426 -31.43 2.74 -24.63
N GLY A 427 -30.54 3.71 -24.89
CA GLY A 427 -30.84 5.13 -24.86
C GLY A 427 -30.83 5.77 -23.47
N LYS A 428 -30.25 5.11 -22.47
CA LYS A 428 -30.16 5.63 -21.09
C LYS A 428 -28.90 6.45 -20.88
N ARG A 429 -29.00 7.49 -20.06
CA ARG A 429 -27.85 8.23 -19.53
C ARG A 429 -27.22 7.43 -18.40
N VAL A 430 -25.90 7.51 -18.25
CA VAL A 430 -25.18 6.73 -17.23
C VAL A 430 -24.27 7.65 -16.44
N ALA A 431 -24.41 7.61 -15.12
CA ALA A 431 -23.45 8.15 -14.17
C ALA A 431 -22.70 6.97 -13.52
N TYR A 432 -21.42 6.79 -13.87
CA TYR A 432 -20.56 5.72 -13.33
C TYR A 432 -19.60 6.24 -12.25
N LEU A 433 -19.83 5.89 -10.98
CA LEU A 433 -19.02 6.28 -9.84
C LEU A 433 -18.18 5.11 -9.35
N ASP A 434 -16.86 5.30 -9.24
CA ASP A 434 -15.96 4.37 -8.54
C ASP A 434 -15.59 4.96 -7.18
N PHE A 435 -16.00 4.28 -6.11
CA PHE A 435 -15.74 4.74 -4.74
C PHE A 435 -14.26 4.69 -4.35
N GLN A 436 -13.39 4.01 -5.10
CA GLN A 436 -11.94 4.12 -4.91
C GLN A 436 -11.40 5.53 -5.20
N GLN A 437 -12.14 6.35 -5.96
CA GLN A 437 -11.75 7.72 -6.29
C GLN A 437 -12.04 8.72 -5.17
N LEU A 438 -12.83 8.33 -4.17
CA LEU A 438 -13.20 9.19 -3.06
C LEU A 438 -12.10 9.19 -2.00
N ASN A 439 -11.66 10.38 -1.61
CA ASN A 439 -10.66 10.55 -0.56
C ASN A 439 -11.25 10.18 0.81
N ASN A 440 -10.41 9.64 1.71
CA ASN A 440 -10.81 9.31 3.08
C ASN A 440 -11.36 10.53 3.84
N SER A 441 -10.91 11.75 3.53
CA SER A 441 -11.46 12.98 4.14
C SER A 441 -12.92 13.21 3.79
N VAL A 442 -13.33 12.91 2.56
CA VAL A 442 -14.72 13.03 2.09
C VAL A 442 -15.57 11.90 2.69
N LEU A 443 -15.01 10.69 2.81
CA LEU A 443 -15.70 9.53 3.41
C LEU A 443 -15.87 9.62 4.95
N ASN A 444 -15.21 10.56 5.61
CA ASN A 444 -15.32 10.78 7.06
C ASN A 444 -16.36 11.85 7.46
N ASP A 445 -16.88 12.61 6.50
CA ASP A 445 -17.86 13.69 6.73
C ASP A 445 -19.09 13.47 5.85
N GLU A 446 -20.23 13.17 6.49
CA GLU A 446 -21.50 12.92 5.82
C GLU A 446 -21.92 14.08 4.90
N GLU A 447 -21.87 15.32 5.38
CA GLU A 447 -22.36 16.46 4.59
C GLU A 447 -21.45 16.70 3.38
N GLN A 448 -20.14 16.61 3.57
CA GLN A 448 -19.20 16.72 2.45
C GLN A 448 -19.38 15.59 1.44
N PHE A 449 -19.59 14.35 1.89
CA PHE A 449 -19.84 13.22 1.02
C PHE A 449 -21.07 13.44 0.13
N PHE A 450 -22.23 13.75 0.71
CA PHE A 450 -23.45 13.92 -0.07
C PHE A 450 -23.40 15.13 -1.01
N ARG A 451 -22.70 16.22 -0.62
CA ARG A 451 -22.44 17.35 -1.52
C ARG A 451 -21.59 16.91 -2.71
N HIS A 452 -20.45 16.27 -2.46
CA HIS A 452 -19.56 15.78 -3.51
C HIS A 452 -20.28 14.77 -4.42
N PHE A 453 -21.07 13.87 -3.86
CA PHE A 453 -21.86 12.91 -4.61
C PHE A 453 -22.84 13.60 -5.58
N CYS A 454 -23.54 14.65 -5.13
CA CYS A 454 -24.43 15.42 -6.00
C CYS A 454 -23.68 16.23 -7.07
N CYS A 455 -22.57 16.89 -6.71
CA CYS A 455 -21.74 17.63 -7.66
C CYS A 455 -21.19 16.69 -8.75
N TRP A 456 -20.71 15.52 -8.32
CA TRP A 456 -20.15 14.51 -9.20
C TRP A 456 -21.19 13.96 -10.19
N ILE A 457 -22.42 13.66 -9.73
CA ILE A 457 -23.51 13.25 -10.63
C ILE A 457 -23.78 14.34 -11.67
N SER A 458 -23.70 15.61 -11.26
CA SER A 458 -23.97 16.75 -12.15
C SER A 458 -22.89 16.90 -13.22
N ASP A 459 -21.63 16.81 -12.81
CA ASP A 459 -20.46 16.86 -13.70
C ASP A 459 -20.48 15.73 -14.73
N VAL A 460 -20.67 14.48 -14.29
CA VAL A 460 -20.69 13.31 -15.20
C VAL A 460 -21.87 13.33 -16.16
N LEU A 461 -22.99 13.93 -15.77
CA LEU A 461 -24.16 14.06 -16.64
C LEU A 461 -24.16 15.36 -17.45
N GLU A 462 -23.15 16.21 -17.29
CA GLU A 462 -23.04 17.52 -17.94
C GLU A 462 -24.30 18.37 -17.73
N VAL A 463 -24.86 18.33 -16.52
CA VAL A 463 -26.02 19.13 -16.12
C VAL A 463 -25.57 20.26 -15.18
N GLU A 464 -26.25 21.39 -15.24
CA GLU A 464 -25.96 22.57 -14.41
C GLU A 464 -25.88 22.19 -12.93
N ASP A 465 -24.77 22.48 -12.24
CA ASP A 465 -24.62 22.21 -10.81
C ASP A 465 -25.46 23.20 -9.99
N LYS A 466 -26.42 22.68 -9.22
CA LYS A 466 -27.26 23.45 -8.28
C LYS A 466 -27.13 22.96 -6.83
N VAL A 467 -26.06 22.26 -6.50
CA VAL A 467 -25.88 21.65 -5.18
C VAL A 467 -25.97 22.69 -4.07
N GLU A 468 -25.32 23.83 -4.21
CA GLU A 468 -25.37 24.89 -3.19
C GLU A 468 -26.77 25.46 -2.95
N GLU A 469 -27.63 25.50 -3.97
CA GLU A 469 -29.01 25.97 -3.82
C GLU A 469 -29.84 24.97 -3.01
N TYR A 470 -29.71 23.67 -3.32
CA TYR A 470 -30.46 22.60 -2.68
C TYR A 470 -29.95 22.30 -1.27
N PHE A 471 -28.64 22.44 -1.03
CA PHE A 471 -28.04 22.18 0.27
C PHE A 471 -28.18 23.33 1.27
N ARG A 472 -28.67 24.50 0.84
CA ARG A 472 -29.12 25.59 1.73
C ARG A 472 -30.51 25.38 2.33
N LEU A 473 -31.27 24.39 1.84
CA LEU A 473 -32.61 24.11 2.33
C LEU A 473 -32.57 23.53 3.77
N ASN A 474 -33.52 23.95 4.62
CA ASN A 474 -33.72 23.42 5.97
C ASN A 474 -34.33 22.00 5.93
N LEU A 475 -33.54 21.04 5.46
CA LEU A 475 -33.85 19.61 5.34
C LEU A 475 -32.63 18.81 5.84
N THR A 476 -32.82 17.51 6.08
CA THR A 476 -31.68 16.62 6.35
C THR A 476 -30.82 16.44 5.10
N THR A 477 -29.55 16.04 5.28
CA THR A 477 -28.61 15.81 4.17
C THR A 477 -29.16 14.83 3.13
N ILE A 478 -29.73 13.72 3.59
CA ILE A 478 -30.39 12.72 2.75
C ILE A 478 -31.56 13.32 1.96
N GLN A 479 -32.42 14.12 2.60
CA GLN A 479 -33.56 14.75 1.95
C GLN A 479 -33.12 15.79 0.91
N ARG A 480 -31.99 16.48 1.13
CA ARG A 480 -31.40 17.41 0.16
C ARG A 480 -30.92 16.64 -1.07
N CYS A 481 -30.16 15.57 -0.87
CA CYS A 481 -29.69 14.69 -1.95
C CYS A 481 -30.84 14.07 -2.73
N ASP A 482 -31.86 13.55 -2.04
CA ASP A 482 -33.07 12.98 -2.64
C ASP A 482 -33.81 14.00 -3.53
N ARG A 483 -34.04 15.22 -3.02
CA ARG A 483 -34.66 16.28 -3.81
C ARG A 483 -33.81 16.72 -4.98
N TYR A 484 -32.50 16.78 -4.81
CA TYR A 484 -31.57 17.12 -5.88
C TYR A 484 -31.67 16.11 -7.02
N LEU A 485 -31.57 14.81 -6.71
CA LEU A 485 -31.67 13.76 -7.71
C LEU A 485 -33.03 13.76 -8.40
N GLN A 486 -34.13 13.80 -7.64
CA GLN A 486 -35.47 13.69 -8.23
C GLN A 486 -35.90 14.94 -9.01
N ARG A 487 -35.70 16.13 -8.45
CA ARG A 487 -36.30 17.37 -8.99
C ARG A 487 -35.40 18.11 -9.96
N HIS A 488 -34.08 17.95 -9.83
CA HIS A 488 -33.11 18.63 -10.68
C HIS A 488 -32.54 17.66 -11.72
N ILE A 489 -31.93 16.56 -11.27
CA ILE A 489 -31.25 15.61 -12.15
C ILE A 489 -32.25 14.85 -13.05
N LEU A 490 -33.13 14.01 -12.48
CA LEU A 490 -34.05 13.17 -13.26
C LEU A 490 -34.99 14.02 -14.12
N LYS A 491 -35.61 15.05 -13.52
CA LYS A 491 -36.52 15.95 -14.25
C LYS A 491 -35.82 16.75 -15.37
N GLY A 492 -34.54 17.05 -15.22
CA GLY A 492 -33.75 17.80 -16.20
C GLY A 492 -33.21 16.96 -17.35
N LEU A 493 -32.96 15.65 -17.13
CA LEU A 493 -32.36 14.76 -18.11
C LEU A 493 -33.28 14.41 -19.29
N GLY A 494 -34.59 14.27 -19.05
CA GLY A 494 -35.56 13.87 -20.07
C GLY A 494 -35.35 12.46 -20.64
N SER A 495 -34.51 11.65 -19.99
CA SER A 495 -34.18 10.28 -20.37
C SER A 495 -33.82 9.47 -19.10
N PRO A 496 -34.04 8.14 -19.08
CA PRO A 496 -33.70 7.32 -17.93
C PRO A 496 -32.21 7.40 -17.58
N LEU A 497 -31.92 7.38 -16.28
CA LEU A 497 -30.59 7.44 -15.69
C LEU A 497 -30.22 6.11 -15.05
N VAL A 498 -29.05 5.58 -15.41
CA VAL A 498 -28.39 4.51 -14.66
C VAL A 498 -27.34 5.13 -13.76
N LEU A 499 -27.48 4.91 -12.46
CA LEU A 499 -26.44 5.20 -11.48
C LEU A 499 -25.67 3.90 -11.20
N ALA A 500 -24.50 3.78 -11.81
CA ALA A 500 -23.60 2.64 -11.70
C ALA A 500 -22.52 2.94 -10.66
N MET A 501 -22.47 2.18 -9.58
CA MET A 501 -21.55 2.38 -8.47
C MET A 501 -20.65 1.17 -8.29
N ASP A 502 -19.33 1.36 -8.43
CA ASP A 502 -18.30 0.34 -8.23
C ASP A 502 -17.56 0.53 -6.90
N GLU A 503 -17.03 -0.56 -6.34
CA GLU A 503 -16.28 -0.59 -5.07
C GLU A 503 -17.00 0.09 -3.89
N VAL A 504 -18.34 -0.05 -3.81
CA VAL A 504 -19.15 0.54 -2.72
C VAL A 504 -18.78 0.02 -1.33
N ASP A 505 -17.95 -1.02 -1.27
CA ASP A 505 -17.32 -1.55 -0.07
C ASP A 505 -16.68 -0.47 0.81
N ARG A 506 -16.12 0.59 0.19
CA ARG A 506 -15.50 1.74 0.89
C ARG A 506 -16.45 2.47 1.83
N VAL A 507 -17.75 2.44 1.56
CA VAL A 507 -18.75 3.13 2.39
C VAL A 507 -19.05 2.35 3.67
N PHE A 508 -18.78 1.04 3.73
CA PHE A 508 -19.15 0.23 4.90
C PHE A 508 -18.45 0.62 6.20
N ASP A 509 -17.26 1.23 6.12
CA ASP A 509 -16.50 1.69 7.29
C ASP A 509 -16.86 3.13 7.72
N THR A 510 -17.77 3.80 7.01
CA THR A 510 -18.18 5.19 7.30
C THR A 510 -19.28 5.27 8.35
N ASN A 511 -19.36 6.40 9.06
CA ASN A 511 -20.42 6.66 10.04
C ASN A 511 -21.82 6.85 9.41
N PHE A 512 -21.89 7.30 8.15
CA PHE A 512 -23.12 7.55 7.41
C PHE A 512 -23.58 6.37 6.54
N ARG A 513 -22.92 5.21 6.62
CA ARG A 513 -23.22 4.04 5.77
C ARG A 513 -24.70 3.67 5.74
N ASN A 514 -25.37 3.70 6.90
CA ASN A 514 -26.77 3.32 7.05
C ASN A 514 -27.68 4.32 6.34
N ASP A 515 -27.35 5.61 6.43
CA ASP A 515 -28.08 6.70 5.77
C ASP A 515 -27.94 6.62 4.24
N PHE A 516 -26.72 6.38 3.74
CA PHE A 516 -26.48 6.22 2.31
C PHE A 516 -27.18 5.00 1.72
N PHE A 517 -26.99 3.82 2.30
CA PHE A 517 -27.62 2.60 1.80
C PHE A 517 -29.15 2.60 2.00
N GLY A 518 -29.64 3.17 3.11
CA GLY A 518 -31.06 3.40 3.35
C GLY A 518 -31.69 4.33 2.32
N MET A 519 -30.98 5.37 1.87
CA MET A 519 -31.43 6.25 0.78
C MET A 519 -31.59 5.49 -0.53
N LEU A 520 -30.57 4.71 -0.94
CA LEU A 520 -30.64 3.89 -2.17
C LEU A 520 -31.79 2.87 -2.11
N ARG A 521 -31.99 2.25 -0.95
CA ARG A 521 -33.09 1.31 -0.67
C ARG A 521 -34.44 2.02 -0.78
N SER A 522 -34.53 3.24 -0.25
CA SER A 522 -35.73 4.07 -0.35
C SER A 522 -36.06 4.38 -1.81
N TRP A 523 -35.10 4.79 -2.64
CA TRP A 523 -35.33 5.03 -4.06
C TRP A 523 -35.92 3.81 -4.78
N HIS A 524 -35.41 2.61 -4.50
CA HIS A 524 -35.97 1.37 -5.05
C HIS A 524 -37.43 1.14 -4.62
N ASN A 525 -37.73 1.26 -3.32
CA ASN A 525 -39.10 1.04 -2.80
C ASN A 525 -40.09 2.10 -3.28
N SER A 526 -39.64 3.35 -3.34
CA SER A 526 -40.45 4.50 -3.68
C SER A 526 -40.92 4.51 -5.13
N ARG A 527 -40.36 3.68 -6.01
CA ARG A 527 -40.87 3.44 -7.38
C ARG A 527 -42.34 3.05 -7.41
N ALA A 528 -42.81 2.28 -6.42
CA ALA A 528 -44.22 1.90 -6.31
C ALA A 528 -45.16 3.08 -6.06
N ILE A 529 -44.64 4.20 -5.53
CA ILE A 529 -45.42 5.40 -5.16
C ILE A 529 -45.18 6.53 -6.16
N TYR A 530 -43.94 6.68 -6.64
CA TYR A 530 -43.50 7.76 -7.50
C TYR A 530 -42.95 7.18 -8.82
N PRO A 531 -43.78 7.13 -9.89
CA PRO A 531 -43.35 6.62 -11.20
C PRO A 531 -42.16 7.36 -11.81
N SER A 532 -41.88 8.60 -11.39
CA SER A 532 -40.68 9.34 -11.79
C SER A 532 -39.37 8.63 -11.38
N LEU A 533 -39.40 7.76 -10.38
CA LEU A 533 -38.25 6.95 -9.97
C LEU A 533 -38.07 5.68 -10.82
N ASP A 534 -39.02 5.34 -11.71
CA ASP A 534 -38.81 4.30 -12.71
C ASP A 534 -37.81 4.76 -13.78
N GLU A 535 -37.57 6.07 -13.90
CA GLU A 535 -36.50 6.62 -14.73
C GLU A 535 -35.11 6.48 -14.10
N LEU A 536 -35.01 6.00 -12.86
CA LEU A 536 -33.73 5.77 -12.17
C LEU A 536 -33.46 4.28 -12.05
N ASP A 537 -32.35 3.82 -12.61
CA ASP A 537 -31.81 2.48 -12.40
C ASP A 537 -30.58 2.52 -11.50
N LEU A 538 -30.43 1.50 -10.64
CA LEU A 538 -29.30 1.37 -9.73
C LEU A 538 -28.49 0.13 -10.07
N VAL A 539 -27.18 0.26 -10.23
CA VAL A 539 -26.27 -0.89 -10.34
C VAL A 539 -25.20 -0.75 -9.26
N LEU A 540 -25.10 -1.73 -8.36
CA LEU A 540 -24.23 -1.66 -7.18
C LEU A 540 -23.24 -2.82 -7.22
N VAL A 541 -21.94 -2.56 -7.22
CA VAL A 541 -20.92 -3.61 -7.17
C VAL A 541 -20.28 -3.64 -5.79
N THR A 542 -20.34 -4.81 -5.14
CA THR A 542 -19.71 -5.06 -3.84
C THR A 542 -18.84 -6.32 -3.90
N SER A 543 -17.69 -6.28 -3.26
CA SER A 543 -16.81 -7.43 -3.08
C SER A 543 -17.08 -8.20 -1.80
N THR A 544 -17.69 -7.56 -0.80
CA THR A 544 -18.01 -8.11 0.51
C THR A 544 -19.52 -8.34 0.68
N GLU A 545 -19.88 -9.07 1.73
CA GLU A 545 -21.28 -9.35 2.05
C GLU A 545 -21.92 -8.24 2.89
N PRO A 546 -22.92 -7.50 2.35
CA PRO A 546 -23.41 -6.28 2.99
C PRO A 546 -24.16 -6.50 4.31
N TYR A 547 -24.71 -7.69 4.55
CA TYR A 547 -25.47 -8.00 5.77
C TYR A 547 -24.63 -8.05 7.05
N GLN A 548 -23.30 -8.02 6.95
CA GLN A 548 -22.43 -7.95 8.11
C GLN A 548 -22.14 -6.52 8.56
N LEU A 549 -22.41 -5.54 7.71
CA LEU A 549 -21.99 -4.15 7.88
C LEU A 549 -23.19 -3.19 7.91
N ILE A 550 -24.36 -3.67 7.50
CA ILE A 550 -25.63 -2.94 7.57
C ILE A 550 -26.43 -3.50 8.76
N ASP A 551 -26.65 -2.65 9.76
CA ASP A 551 -27.26 -3.04 11.04
C ASP A 551 -28.73 -3.51 10.88
N ASP A 552 -29.46 -2.93 9.92
CA ASP A 552 -30.81 -3.35 9.56
C ASP A 552 -30.84 -3.91 8.13
N LEU A 553 -30.97 -5.24 8.02
CA LEU A 553 -31.09 -5.97 6.77
C LEU A 553 -32.20 -5.43 5.84
N ASN A 554 -33.26 -4.85 6.39
CA ASN A 554 -34.36 -4.29 5.59
C ASN A 554 -33.98 -2.98 4.88
N GLN A 555 -32.96 -2.28 5.39
CA GLN A 555 -32.39 -1.07 4.81
C GLN A 555 -31.38 -1.36 3.69
N SER A 556 -30.98 -2.63 3.48
CA SER A 556 -29.93 -2.98 2.53
C SER A 556 -30.41 -2.96 1.07
N PRO A 557 -29.84 -2.12 0.19
CA PRO A 557 -30.18 -2.10 -1.23
C PRO A 557 -29.63 -3.31 -1.98
N PHE A 558 -28.80 -4.14 -1.33
CA PHE A 558 -28.17 -5.31 -1.92
C PHE A 558 -29.03 -6.58 -1.87
N ASN A 559 -30.19 -6.50 -1.21
CA ASN A 559 -31.15 -7.60 -1.08
C ASN A 559 -32.43 -7.38 -1.90
N VAL A 560 -32.42 -6.39 -2.81
CA VAL A 560 -33.56 -6.04 -3.66
C VAL A 560 -33.19 -5.95 -5.12
N GLY A 561 -34.20 -6.07 -5.98
CA GLY A 561 -34.02 -6.14 -7.43
C GLY A 561 -33.42 -7.47 -7.89
N GLN A 562 -32.69 -7.43 -9.00
CA GLN A 562 -32.06 -8.61 -9.59
C GLN A 562 -30.62 -8.76 -9.08
N ILE A 563 -30.43 -9.65 -8.12
CA ILE A 563 -29.10 -9.95 -7.58
C ILE A 563 -28.33 -10.80 -8.61
N ILE A 564 -27.10 -10.39 -8.89
CA ILE A 564 -26.16 -11.07 -9.79
C ILE A 564 -24.94 -11.49 -8.96
N GLU A 565 -24.79 -12.77 -8.69
CA GLU A 565 -23.60 -13.31 -8.01
C GLU A 565 -22.64 -13.89 -9.04
N LEU A 566 -21.38 -13.44 -9.00
CA LEU A 566 -20.32 -13.93 -9.86
C LEU A 566 -19.40 -14.88 -9.10
N GLU A 567 -19.21 -16.06 -9.69
CA GLU A 567 -18.34 -17.11 -9.21
C GLU A 567 -17.08 -17.26 -10.09
N ASP A 568 -16.15 -18.09 -9.63
CA ASP A 568 -14.99 -18.49 -10.41
C ASP A 568 -15.40 -19.33 -11.64
N PHE A 569 -14.52 -19.43 -12.64
CA PHE A 569 -14.85 -20.10 -13.88
C PHE A 569 -15.02 -21.61 -13.72
N THR A 570 -16.03 -22.16 -14.41
CA THR A 570 -16.19 -23.61 -14.56
C THR A 570 -15.09 -24.19 -15.45
N PRO A 571 -14.84 -25.52 -15.41
CA PRO A 571 -13.89 -26.17 -16.31
C PRO A 571 -14.15 -25.87 -17.79
N GLU A 572 -15.41 -25.76 -18.21
CA GLU A 572 -15.82 -25.45 -19.58
C GLU A 572 -15.45 -24.01 -19.95
N GLN A 573 -15.63 -23.07 -19.02
CA GLN A 573 -15.28 -21.67 -19.20
C GLN A 573 -13.76 -21.47 -19.25
N VAL A 574 -12.99 -22.21 -18.45
CA VAL A 574 -11.52 -22.23 -18.52
C VAL A 574 -11.04 -22.84 -19.84
N ALA A 575 -11.68 -23.90 -20.32
CA ALA A 575 -11.38 -24.49 -21.63
C ALA A 575 -11.70 -23.53 -22.79
N GLU A 576 -12.80 -22.78 -22.70
CA GLU A 576 -13.14 -21.72 -23.65
C GLU A 576 -12.10 -20.59 -23.65
N LEU A 577 -11.70 -20.12 -22.47
CA LEU A 577 -10.66 -19.09 -22.37
C LEU A 577 -9.33 -19.59 -22.94
N ASN A 578 -8.99 -20.86 -22.73
CA ASN A 578 -7.80 -21.49 -23.33
C ASN A 578 -7.87 -21.47 -24.86
N ARG A 579 -9.01 -21.82 -25.46
CA ARG A 579 -9.21 -21.72 -26.93
C ARG A 579 -9.00 -20.31 -27.45
N ARG A 580 -9.53 -19.30 -26.75
CA ARG A 580 -9.37 -17.88 -27.12
C ARG A 580 -7.92 -17.40 -27.09
N HIS A 581 -7.08 -18.02 -26.27
CA HIS A 581 -5.62 -17.77 -26.23
C HIS A 581 -4.82 -18.63 -27.21
N GLY A 582 -5.47 -19.34 -28.14
CA GLY A 582 -4.78 -20.23 -29.09
C GLY A 582 -4.44 -21.61 -28.54
N SER A 583 -5.11 -22.06 -27.48
CA SER A 583 -4.93 -23.35 -26.80
C SER A 583 -3.50 -23.62 -26.31
N PRO A 584 -2.88 -22.73 -25.51
CA PRO A 584 -1.52 -22.90 -24.99
C PRO A 584 -1.36 -24.11 -24.04
N PHE A 585 -2.44 -24.57 -23.41
CA PHE A 585 -2.43 -25.77 -22.56
C PHE A 585 -3.20 -26.92 -23.21
N ASP A 586 -2.63 -28.13 -23.12
CA ASP A 586 -3.31 -29.37 -23.45
C ASP A 586 -4.30 -29.78 -22.34
N ALA A 587 -5.06 -30.87 -22.56
CA ALA A 587 -6.08 -31.33 -21.62
C ALA A 587 -5.52 -31.64 -20.22
N ASN A 588 -4.32 -32.22 -20.14
CA ASN A 588 -3.68 -32.57 -18.87
C ASN A 588 -3.23 -31.32 -18.11
N SER A 589 -2.57 -30.41 -18.80
CA SER A 589 -2.08 -29.16 -18.23
C SER A 589 -3.24 -28.22 -17.85
N LEU A 590 -4.35 -28.26 -18.58
CA LEU A 590 -5.56 -27.52 -18.22
C LEU A 590 -6.21 -28.06 -16.94
N GLN A 591 -6.23 -29.39 -16.75
CA GLN A 591 -6.66 -29.99 -15.47
C GLN A 591 -5.71 -29.64 -14.31
N GLN A 592 -4.41 -29.55 -14.58
CA GLN A 592 -3.44 -29.09 -13.58
C GLN A 592 -3.65 -27.60 -13.24
N LEU A 593 -3.91 -26.76 -14.25
CA LEU A 593 -4.23 -25.35 -14.07
C LEU A 593 -5.51 -25.15 -13.24
N LEU A 594 -6.55 -25.94 -13.52
CA LEU A 594 -7.80 -25.94 -12.75
C LEU A 594 -7.58 -26.37 -11.29
N ARG A 595 -6.76 -27.40 -11.05
CA ARG A 595 -6.40 -27.80 -9.68
C ARG A 595 -5.66 -26.68 -8.94
N LEU A 596 -4.68 -26.07 -9.59
CA LEU A 596 -3.86 -25.01 -9.00
C LEU A 596 -4.66 -23.73 -8.72
N LEU A 597 -5.44 -23.25 -9.69
CA LEU A 597 -6.08 -21.93 -9.68
C LEU A 597 -7.57 -21.94 -9.36
N GLY A 598 -8.22 -23.11 -9.30
CA GLY A 598 -9.62 -23.25 -8.90
C GLY A 598 -10.63 -22.54 -9.82
N GLY A 599 -10.22 -22.18 -11.06
CA GLY A 599 -11.06 -21.40 -11.97
C GLY A 599 -10.98 -19.87 -11.77
N HIS A 600 -10.08 -19.38 -10.91
CA HIS A 600 -9.95 -17.95 -10.62
C HIS A 600 -9.78 -17.11 -11.92
N PRO A 601 -10.76 -16.26 -12.30
CA PRO A 601 -10.81 -15.66 -13.63
C PRO A 601 -9.54 -14.89 -14.03
N TYR A 602 -9.06 -14.04 -13.13
CA TYR A 602 -7.85 -13.26 -13.38
C TYR A 602 -6.58 -14.13 -13.46
N LEU A 603 -6.32 -15.01 -12.49
CA LEU A 603 -5.13 -15.88 -12.49
C LEU A 603 -5.11 -16.85 -13.68
N VAL A 604 -6.27 -17.41 -14.05
CA VAL A 604 -6.38 -18.28 -15.23
C VAL A 604 -6.04 -17.50 -16.49
N ARG A 605 -6.60 -16.29 -16.67
CA ARG A 605 -6.26 -15.43 -17.82
C ARG A 605 -4.77 -15.07 -17.82
N LYS A 606 -4.21 -14.74 -16.66
CA LYS A 606 -2.77 -14.45 -16.51
C LYS A 606 -1.90 -15.62 -16.93
N ALA A 607 -2.20 -16.82 -16.48
CA ALA A 607 -1.48 -18.02 -16.86
C ALA A 607 -1.55 -18.29 -18.38
N LEU A 608 -2.76 -18.17 -18.95
CA LEU A 608 -2.99 -18.33 -20.38
C LEU A 608 -2.22 -17.32 -21.20
N TYR A 609 -2.23 -16.05 -20.80
CA TYR A 609 -1.49 -14.99 -21.46
C TYR A 609 0.02 -15.25 -21.43
N LEU A 610 0.60 -15.55 -20.27
CA LEU A 610 2.05 -15.76 -20.12
C LEU A 610 2.56 -16.92 -21.00
N VAL A 611 1.79 -17.99 -21.11
CA VAL A 611 2.15 -19.14 -21.96
C VAL A 611 1.86 -18.86 -23.44
N ALA A 612 0.71 -18.27 -23.78
CA ALA A 612 0.37 -17.95 -25.16
C ALA A 612 1.34 -16.93 -25.79
N SER A 613 1.80 -15.96 -24.99
CA SER A 613 2.82 -14.97 -25.38
C SER A 613 4.25 -15.53 -25.37
N ARG A 614 4.43 -16.82 -25.00
CA ARG A 614 5.72 -17.52 -24.92
C ARG A 614 6.72 -16.89 -23.94
N GLN A 615 6.24 -16.15 -22.93
CA GLN A 615 7.09 -15.61 -21.86
C GLN A 615 7.54 -16.70 -20.89
N ILE A 616 6.72 -17.74 -20.72
CA ILE A 616 7.00 -18.88 -19.84
C ILE A 616 6.44 -20.16 -20.43
N THR A 617 7.09 -21.30 -20.16
CA THR A 617 6.54 -22.61 -20.53
C THR A 617 5.49 -23.08 -19.51
N PRO A 618 4.55 -23.98 -19.89
CA PRO A 618 3.61 -24.59 -18.94
C PRO A 618 4.33 -25.22 -17.75
N THR A 619 5.46 -25.90 -17.99
CA THR A 619 6.27 -26.54 -16.95
C THR A 619 6.80 -25.52 -15.94
N GLU A 620 7.47 -24.46 -16.43
CA GLU A 620 8.00 -23.40 -15.56
C GLU A 620 6.89 -22.68 -14.78
N LEU A 621 5.72 -22.49 -15.39
CA LEU A 621 4.57 -21.88 -14.73
C LEU A 621 4.12 -22.68 -13.50
N PHE A 622 4.05 -24.01 -13.62
CA PHE A 622 3.67 -24.87 -12.50
C PHE A 622 4.79 -25.03 -11.47
N THR A 623 6.05 -25.15 -11.91
CA THR A 623 7.19 -25.31 -11.00
C THR A 623 7.41 -24.07 -10.13
N ASN A 624 7.22 -22.87 -10.69
CA ASN A 624 7.48 -21.61 -9.98
C ASN A 624 6.21 -20.92 -9.49
N ALA A 625 5.06 -21.61 -9.44
CA ALA A 625 3.76 -20.99 -9.18
C ALA A 625 3.70 -20.17 -7.88
N THR A 626 4.27 -20.69 -6.79
CA THR A 626 4.33 -20.03 -5.47
C THR A 626 5.59 -19.19 -5.26
N ALA A 627 6.55 -19.22 -6.19
CA ALA A 627 7.81 -18.50 -6.04
C ALA A 627 7.58 -16.98 -6.00
N ALA A 628 8.37 -16.26 -5.19
CA ALA A 628 8.26 -14.82 -5.05
C ALA A 628 8.48 -14.06 -6.38
N SER A 629 9.35 -14.58 -7.25
CA SER A 629 9.58 -14.11 -8.62
C SER A 629 8.80 -14.89 -9.69
N GLY A 630 7.86 -15.75 -9.26
CA GLY A 630 7.06 -16.60 -10.12
C GLY A 630 5.94 -15.87 -10.86
N PRO A 631 5.19 -16.55 -11.75
CA PRO A 631 4.13 -15.96 -12.57
C PRO A 631 3.02 -15.28 -11.75
N PHE A 632 2.81 -15.72 -10.51
CA PHE A 632 1.82 -15.16 -9.58
C PHE A 632 2.46 -14.37 -8.41
N GLY A 633 3.77 -14.13 -8.42
CA GLY A 633 4.50 -13.51 -7.32
C GLY A 633 3.94 -12.15 -6.89
N ASP A 634 3.77 -11.21 -7.83
CA ASP A 634 3.17 -9.87 -7.55
C ASP A 634 1.80 -9.99 -6.88
N HIS A 635 0.98 -10.90 -7.40
CA HIS A 635 -0.38 -11.12 -6.94
C HIS A 635 -0.41 -11.65 -5.49
N LEU A 636 0.38 -12.69 -5.22
CA LEU A 636 0.48 -13.32 -3.91
C LEU A 636 1.05 -12.36 -2.87
N ARG A 637 2.04 -11.55 -3.25
CA ARG A 637 2.63 -10.52 -2.38
C ARG A 637 1.63 -9.42 -2.03
N ARG A 638 0.83 -8.96 -3.00
CA ARG A 638 -0.26 -8.01 -2.78
C ARG A 638 -1.32 -8.58 -1.83
N LEU A 639 -1.66 -9.86 -1.94
CA LEU A 639 -2.60 -10.49 -1.01
C LEU A 639 -2.01 -10.63 0.40
N LEU A 640 -0.71 -10.91 0.52
CA LEU A 640 -0.02 -10.95 1.81
C LEU A 640 0.01 -9.57 2.49
N SER A 641 0.23 -8.48 1.73
CA SER A 641 0.20 -7.12 2.28
C SER A 641 -1.17 -6.73 2.84
N LEU A 642 -2.26 -7.18 2.21
CA LEU A 642 -3.62 -6.90 2.69
C LEU A 642 -3.96 -7.53 4.06
N LEU A 643 -3.22 -8.56 4.47
CA LEU A 643 -3.39 -9.25 5.74
C LEU A 643 -2.49 -8.69 6.85
N TYR A 644 -1.57 -7.78 6.52
CA TYR A 644 -0.38 -7.47 7.31
C TYR A 644 -0.63 -7.08 8.78
N ASP A 645 -1.63 -6.28 9.11
CA ASP A 645 -1.90 -5.87 10.51
C ASP A 645 -3.21 -6.47 11.07
N LYS A 646 -3.63 -7.61 10.50
CA LYS A 646 -4.96 -8.20 10.76
C LYS A 646 -4.82 -9.62 11.30
N GLN A 647 -4.32 -9.73 12.54
CA GLN A 647 -4.07 -11.01 13.22
C GLN A 647 -5.29 -11.95 13.19
N GLU A 648 -6.50 -11.40 13.37
CA GLU A 648 -7.75 -12.17 13.28
C GLU A 648 -7.95 -12.81 11.91
N LEU A 649 -7.67 -12.07 10.82
CA LEU A 649 -7.79 -12.59 9.45
C LEU A 649 -6.69 -13.61 9.15
N ILE A 650 -5.47 -13.40 9.65
CA ILE A 650 -4.37 -14.35 9.52
C ILE A 650 -4.73 -15.68 10.20
N GLN A 651 -5.20 -15.63 11.45
CA GLN A 651 -5.62 -16.82 12.20
C GLN A 651 -6.80 -17.53 11.52
N GLY A 652 -7.80 -16.77 11.06
CA GLY A 652 -8.92 -17.33 10.29
C GLY A 652 -8.46 -18.02 9.00
N LEU A 653 -7.55 -17.42 8.26
CA LEU A 653 -7.00 -18.00 7.04
C LEU A 653 -6.17 -19.26 7.32
N GLN A 654 -5.37 -19.27 8.40
CA GLN A 654 -4.62 -20.45 8.84
C GLN A 654 -5.56 -21.62 9.20
N LEU A 655 -6.68 -21.36 9.88
CA LEU A 655 -7.69 -22.39 10.17
C LEU A 655 -8.35 -22.92 8.90
N VAL A 656 -8.64 -22.04 7.94
CA VAL A 656 -9.18 -22.46 6.64
C VAL A 656 -8.20 -23.34 5.89
N ILE A 657 -6.91 -22.99 5.86
CA ILE A 657 -5.86 -23.73 5.15
C ILE A 657 -5.56 -25.09 5.80
N SER A 658 -5.59 -25.17 7.13
CA SER A 658 -5.19 -26.36 7.88
C SER A 658 -6.34 -27.32 8.17
N GLN A 659 -7.55 -26.79 8.41
CA GLN A 659 -8.69 -27.55 8.94
C GLN A 659 -9.96 -27.41 8.10
N ASN A 660 -9.96 -26.59 7.04
CA ASN A 660 -11.14 -26.31 6.20
C ASN A 660 -12.35 -25.75 6.99
N ILE A 661 -12.07 -24.99 8.05
CA ILE A 661 -13.08 -24.35 8.90
C ILE A 661 -12.75 -22.87 9.11
N CYS A 662 -13.79 -22.06 9.29
CA CYS A 662 -13.69 -20.69 9.80
C CYS A 662 -14.84 -20.49 10.79
N PRO A 663 -14.61 -20.65 12.10
CA PRO A 663 -15.68 -20.61 13.11
C PRO A 663 -16.35 -19.24 13.18
N ASP A 664 -15.56 -18.18 13.00
CA ASP A 664 -16.04 -16.82 12.95
C ASP A 664 -16.54 -16.49 11.55
N MET A 665 -17.84 -16.26 11.43
CA MET A 665 -18.49 -15.90 10.17
C MET A 665 -18.06 -14.51 9.69
N GLN A 666 -17.83 -13.54 10.59
CA GLN A 666 -17.33 -12.21 10.21
C GLN A 666 -15.96 -12.31 9.56
N ILE A 667 -15.06 -13.11 10.12
CA ILE A 667 -13.74 -13.36 9.54
C ILE A 667 -13.87 -14.10 8.20
N PHE A 668 -14.72 -15.13 8.11
CA PHE A 668 -14.94 -15.89 6.87
C PHE A 668 -15.34 -14.98 5.70
N TRP A 669 -16.32 -14.10 5.92
CA TRP A 669 -16.86 -13.24 4.88
C TRP A 669 -15.90 -12.11 4.50
N ARG A 670 -15.11 -11.57 5.45
CA ARG A 670 -13.99 -10.66 5.14
C ARG A 670 -12.93 -11.34 4.27
N LEU A 671 -12.54 -12.57 4.59
CA LEU A 671 -11.61 -13.37 3.78
C LEU A 671 -12.19 -13.71 2.40
N ARG A 672 -13.50 -14.03 2.32
CA ARG A 672 -14.18 -14.32 1.05
C ARG A 672 -14.23 -13.08 0.17
N GLY A 673 -14.54 -11.92 0.75
CA GLY A 673 -14.58 -10.66 0.01
C GLY A 673 -13.20 -10.20 -0.47
N ALA A 674 -12.16 -10.39 0.34
CA ALA A 674 -10.77 -10.24 -0.06
C ALA A 674 -10.35 -11.20 -1.20
N GLY A 675 -11.14 -12.24 -1.44
CA GLY A 675 -10.91 -13.22 -2.50
C GLY A 675 -9.98 -14.36 -2.12
N LEU A 676 -9.79 -14.63 -0.82
CA LEU A 676 -8.85 -15.63 -0.30
C LEU A 676 -9.49 -17.00 -0.06
N VAL A 677 -10.78 -17.02 0.29
CA VAL A 677 -11.52 -18.24 0.65
C VAL A 677 -12.83 -18.36 -0.12
N ARG A 678 -13.38 -19.58 -0.13
CA ARG A 678 -14.69 -19.92 -0.71
C ARG A 678 -15.47 -20.85 0.22
N SER A 679 -16.79 -20.84 0.11
CA SER A 679 -17.66 -21.80 0.79
C SER A 679 -17.82 -23.08 -0.02
N SER A 680 -17.81 -24.23 0.65
CA SER A 680 -18.21 -25.52 0.09
C SER A 680 -19.14 -26.21 1.07
N GLY A 681 -20.45 -25.99 0.93
CA GLY A 681 -21.44 -26.44 1.90
C GLY A 681 -21.24 -25.74 3.25
N GLN A 682 -20.98 -26.52 4.31
CA GLN A 682 -20.68 -26.00 5.65
C GLN A 682 -19.18 -25.77 5.91
N SER A 683 -18.31 -26.11 4.95
CA SER A 683 -16.86 -25.97 5.09
C SER A 683 -16.36 -24.69 4.42
N ALA A 684 -15.31 -24.10 5.00
CA ALA A 684 -14.58 -22.99 4.43
C ALA A 684 -13.29 -23.51 3.80
N LEU A 685 -13.07 -23.25 2.51
CA LEU A 685 -11.88 -23.72 1.79
C LEU A 685 -11.07 -22.53 1.29
N PRO A 686 -9.73 -22.66 1.15
CA PRO A 686 -8.97 -21.73 0.33
C PRO A 686 -9.61 -21.63 -1.06
N ARG A 687 -9.62 -20.43 -1.65
CA ARG A 687 -10.25 -20.21 -2.96
C ARG A 687 -9.60 -21.08 -4.04
N CYS A 688 -8.29 -21.24 -3.99
CA CYS A 688 -7.52 -22.12 -4.86
C CYS A 688 -6.33 -22.75 -4.14
N GLN A 689 -5.75 -23.80 -4.74
CA GLN A 689 -4.60 -24.52 -4.20
C GLN A 689 -3.36 -23.63 -4.11
N LEU A 690 -3.16 -22.74 -5.10
CA LEU A 690 -2.05 -21.77 -5.09
C LEU A 690 -2.00 -20.95 -3.79
N TYR A 691 -3.15 -20.45 -3.33
CA TYR A 691 -3.22 -19.70 -2.08
C TYR A 691 -2.93 -20.58 -0.87
N ALA A 692 -3.49 -21.80 -0.85
CA ALA A 692 -3.27 -22.74 0.24
C ALA A 692 -1.77 -23.09 0.40
N GLU A 693 -1.04 -23.26 -0.70
CA GLU A 693 0.40 -23.55 -0.69
C GLU A 693 1.21 -22.33 -0.26
N TYR A 694 1.01 -21.19 -0.92
CA TYR A 694 1.76 -19.97 -0.64
C TYR A 694 1.58 -19.48 0.81
N PHE A 695 0.34 -19.37 1.28
CA PHE A 695 0.08 -18.84 2.63
C PHE A 695 0.44 -19.84 3.73
N ARG A 696 0.44 -21.15 3.46
CA ARG A 696 0.98 -22.13 4.41
C ARG A 696 2.47 -21.88 4.65
N GLU A 697 3.25 -21.62 3.61
CA GLU A 697 4.68 -21.36 3.75
C GLU A 697 4.98 -19.98 4.36
N ASN A 698 4.17 -18.97 4.05
CA ASN A 698 4.48 -17.57 4.38
C ASN A 698 3.76 -17.03 5.65
N LEU A 699 2.78 -17.75 6.21
CA LEU A 699 2.09 -17.36 7.45
C LEU A 699 2.51 -18.19 8.67
N HIS A 700 3.34 -19.23 8.52
CA HIS A 700 3.96 -19.92 9.64
C HIS A 700 5.28 -19.23 10.00
N GLY A 701 5.17 -18.19 10.85
CA GLY A 701 6.30 -17.54 11.53
C GLY A 701 6.19 -17.77 13.02
#